data_AF-A0A6S6VQI6-F1
#
_entry.id   AF-A0A6S6VQI6-F1
#
_cell.length_a   1.000
_cell.length_b   1.000
_cell.length_c   1.000
_cell.angle_alpha   90.00
_cell.angle_beta   90.00
_cell.angle_gamma   90.00
#
_symmetry.space_group_name_H-M   'P 1'
#
loop_
_entity.id
_entity.type
_entity.pdbx_description
1 polymer ?
#
loop_
_entity_poly.entity_id
_entity_poly.type
_entity_poly.pdbx_seq_one_letter_code
_entity_poly.pdbx_strand_id
1 'polypeptide(L)'
;MSRHYINPLDHETTFSTPLQAMYWNGVYYPNWRIYRDQPPVSLNYDVISHVFYAFAWVKDDGTVYLSDEWADAQIDVPGADDIPATKGCLNSFALLKKKYTRLRVVLSVGGGGKGSEPFAAVARDPACRERFAQSSLGLVQQFGIDGIDIDWEHPSDASQGQDYIALLAILRQYLPAPQYTLSSALPAGEWALQHINLAHAAHYLDMINLMAYDYSGPWVSKCGHQAQLFTPHIPHSPEASISCHSAVSYMLHQGVPRNKIVMGVPAYGRSFTGTNGIGHPFAGQAGEEGTFEYRDLPRPGSEEHVDNQLGAAYCIGGDGGLVTYDNPHTVRMKANYVRQNGLGGLFYWTGTGDASSLTQKDRSLVYNGFLGLFPHTFGHKMKRDEAWAFLHMPAPSTSLESTEYDPIDHLNAIFSHPATLSSVSATADALRSYQDDLDEDIAGFVASQSSSDADSVQRIQAAKAELADLFKKIESVRERAMQTEQTITEMTADIKRLDSTKKNLTLSMTALKRLQMLTTAYEQLRSLSKARQYGECAQLLQAVLQLVTHFKSYRSIDQIATLSRNVADVQGELLEQVCEDFEVTFAKGETAQRKAMLAEACLVIDALGEHARTRLINWYCNTQLREYRQVFRGNDEAGSLDNIGRRYSWFNRMMKTYDVEHASIFPASWRVNEMLANSFCEGTREDFKSILQKSVRRGDGQSLDVELLLSCLQETLDFEHSLERRFANDSRSSSDSAASKEDKSHGFSEAISAAFEPYMSLWVESQDKQLAALVPKYRQQPLRNPEEEFSHQAVIPSSTELFSFYRLTLAQCAKLSTGTRLQELSVTFAKYLDQYGQQVLYYFLSEKSGAQGPSIEDAILILNTADYCYMTCNQLEEKIRGRIDEEFKEKVDLQSQADAFMGIASATVRILVRKVEIACEPSWREMRNTPWAKLESVGDQSTYIAELLRHVKERSGEILKYLHKQQYARAFCDNLVDQMASTYIANIVQCKPISEVGAEQMLLDSYVLKKGFTELPTLNEEAGTAPPASFIKRANQSMAKIDPLLKTLQVRPSPPEALVQAYLIHIADKSDTNFRKILELKGIRKADQMQLLDLFAAFRASPNHENLVQNSPFLTPLQIQTVGGGIGAGSVGGGGTPSLGGGRFDAAGLGNMLVNAARDGVDRFGSPAPGGGGAGGQHQASGSMDGGGTANLESNLKNIGKFFRRDVGGGFRGFGRNEDGR
;
A
#
# COMPACT_ATOMS: atom_id res chain seq x y z
N MET A 1 18.18 15.29 -58.23
CA MET A 1 19.48 14.64 -58.53
C MET A 1 20.46 15.12 -57.48
N SER A 2 20.64 14.38 -56.38
CA SER A 2 21.73 13.39 -56.13
C SER A 2 22.75 14.01 -55.16
N ARG A 3 22.56 13.83 -53.84
CA ARG A 3 23.19 12.83 -52.94
C ARG A 3 24.71 13.02 -52.77
N HIS A 4 25.12 13.37 -51.55
CA HIS A 4 26.47 13.17 -51.03
C HIS A 4 26.42 12.28 -49.78
N TYR A 5 27.29 11.27 -49.82
CA TYR A 5 27.60 10.30 -48.78
C TYR A 5 29.02 10.63 -48.28
N ILE A 6 29.23 10.70 -46.97
CA ILE A 6 30.56 10.48 -46.37
C ILE A 6 30.39 9.79 -45.01
N ASN A 7 31.19 8.75 -44.79
CA ASN A 7 31.75 8.29 -43.52
C ASN A 7 33.05 7.53 -43.86
N PRO A 8 33.97 7.20 -42.92
CA PRO A 8 34.49 7.90 -41.73
C PRO A 8 36.05 7.90 -41.68
N LEU A 9 36.60 8.61 -40.67
CA LEU A 9 37.77 8.30 -39.82
C LEU A 9 38.75 9.48 -39.65
N ASP A 10 39.27 9.56 -38.42
CA ASP A 10 40.30 10.44 -37.86
C ASP A 10 39.84 11.76 -37.22
N HIS A 11 39.78 11.77 -35.89
CA HIS A 11 40.35 12.86 -35.08
C HIS A 11 40.69 12.37 -33.66
N GLU A 12 41.99 12.28 -33.40
CA GLU A 12 42.60 12.10 -32.08
C GLU A 12 42.37 13.35 -31.20
N THR A 13 41.95 13.13 -29.96
CA THR A 13 41.77 14.13 -28.91
C THR A 13 43.06 14.35 -28.13
N THR A 14 43.46 15.62 -28.04
CA THR A 14 44.52 16.16 -27.18
C THR A 14 44.22 15.97 -25.69
N PHE A 15 45.22 15.50 -24.93
CA PHE A 15 45.21 15.30 -23.48
C PHE A 15 45.03 16.62 -22.70
N SER A 16 43.89 16.75 -22.02
CA SER A 16 43.75 17.58 -20.80
C SER A 16 43.89 16.68 -19.57
N THR A 17 44.61 17.16 -18.55
CA THR A 17 44.73 16.58 -17.20
C THR A 17 43.38 16.05 -16.66
N PRO A 18 43.33 14.89 -15.97
CA PRO A 18 42.06 14.30 -15.55
C PRO A 18 41.43 15.13 -14.43
N LEU A 19 40.25 15.70 -14.70
CA LEU A 19 39.32 16.15 -13.67
C LEU A 19 39.11 15.00 -12.67
N GLN A 20 39.29 15.30 -11.38
CA GLN A 20 39.06 14.38 -10.28
C GLN A 20 37.63 13.82 -10.39
N ALA A 21 37.48 12.52 -10.62
CA ALA A 21 36.17 11.90 -10.84
C ALA A 21 35.25 12.13 -9.62
N MET A 22 34.15 12.84 -9.82
CA MET A 22 33.17 13.14 -8.79
C MET A 22 32.20 11.95 -8.67
N TYR A 23 32.27 11.21 -7.56
CA TYR A 23 31.37 10.07 -7.29
C TYR A 23 30.04 10.53 -6.71
N TRP A 24 28.96 9.83 -7.05
CA TRP A 24 27.68 9.99 -6.39
C TRP A 24 27.62 9.19 -5.09
N ASN A 25 27.07 9.82 -4.06
CA ASN A 25 26.67 9.20 -2.80
C ASN A 25 25.22 9.59 -2.55
N GLY A 26 24.29 8.72 -2.95
CA GLY A 26 22.85 9.01 -2.98
C GLY A 26 22.07 8.26 -1.91
N VAL A 27 20.92 8.76 -1.47
CA VAL A 27 20.04 8.02 -0.53
C VAL A 27 18.60 8.08 -1.01
N TYR A 28 17.86 6.99 -0.83
CA TYR A 28 16.41 7.04 -0.96
C TYR A 28 15.77 7.49 0.36
N TYR A 29 14.80 8.39 0.27
CA TYR A 29 13.98 8.88 1.38
C TYR A 29 12.50 8.60 1.07
N PRO A 30 11.90 7.55 1.66
CA PRO A 30 10.47 7.31 1.54
C PRO A 30 9.63 8.32 2.31
N ASN A 31 8.52 8.77 1.74
CA ASN A 31 7.66 9.82 2.29
C ASN A 31 7.02 9.40 3.62
N TRP A 32 6.71 8.11 3.81
CA TRP A 32 6.20 7.59 5.07
C TRP A 32 7.21 7.63 6.22
N ARG A 33 8.49 7.95 5.98
CA ARG A 33 9.48 8.13 7.06
C ARG A 33 9.15 9.31 7.97
N ILE A 34 8.46 10.34 7.48
CA ILE A 34 8.04 11.47 8.32
C ILE A 34 7.14 11.02 9.48
N TYR A 35 6.32 9.99 9.28
CA TYR A 35 5.42 9.44 10.31
C TYR A 35 6.14 8.64 11.41
N ARG A 36 7.44 8.35 11.23
CA ARG A 36 8.30 7.72 12.24
C ARG A 36 9.25 8.73 12.90
N ASP A 37 8.84 10.00 12.94
CA ASP A 37 9.61 11.13 13.47
C ASP A 37 11.01 11.28 12.84
N GLN A 38 11.13 10.97 11.54
CA GLN A 38 12.37 11.04 10.77
C GLN A 38 12.23 12.08 9.64
N PRO A 39 12.19 13.38 9.97
CA PRO A 39 12.03 14.44 8.98
C PRO A 39 13.26 14.54 8.06
N PRO A 40 13.15 15.16 6.87
CA PRO A 40 14.28 15.35 5.95
C PRO A 40 15.54 15.89 6.63
N VAL A 41 15.41 16.82 7.58
CA VAL A 41 16.54 17.40 8.32
C VAL A 41 17.36 16.40 9.15
N SER A 42 16.86 15.16 9.36
CA SER A 42 17.59 14.13 10.11
C SER A 42 18.73 13.48 9.33
N LEU A 43 18.81 13.69 8.01
CA LEU A 43 19.86 13.12 7.15
C LEU A 43 21.17 13.92 7.21
N ASN A 44 22.30 13.27 6.93
CA ASN A 44 23.62 13.91 6.92
C ASN A 44 24.00 14.44 5.54
N TYR A 45 23.66 15.69 5.25
CA TYR A 45 23.89 16.31 3.95
C TYR A 45 25.35 16.65 3.64
N ASP A 46 26.26 16.61 4.62
CA ASP A 46 27.69 16.83 4.38
C ASP A 46 28.32 15.72 3.52
N VAL A 47 27.68 14.55 3.48
CA VAL A 47 28.15 13.38 2.73
C VAL A 47 27.16 12.89 1.68
N ILE A 48 25.95 13.46 1.62
CA ILE A 48 24.91 13.08 0.67
C ILE A 48 24.93 14.05 -0.52
N SER A 49 25.08 13.50 -1.71
CA SER A 49 25.04 14.26 -2.98
C SER A 49 23.65 14.29 -3.61
N HIS A 50 22.90 13.18 -3.48
CA HIS A 50 21.60 12.99 -4.12
C HIS A 50 20.60 12.42 -3.12
N VAL A 51 19.37 12.92 -3.14
CA VAL A 51 18.24 12.32 -2.44
C VAL A 51 17.20 11.91 -3.48
N PHE A 52 16.87 10.62 -3.49
CA PHE A 52 15.76 10.08 -4.27
C PHE A 52 14.52 10.05 -3.36
N TYR A 53 13.62 11.00 -3.57
CA TYR A 53 12.40 11.14 -2.79
C TYR A 53 11.36 10.13 -3.28
N ALA A 54 11.01 9.15 -2.46
CA ALA A 54 10.12 8.05 -2.80
C ALA A 54 8.77 8.23 -2.05
N PHE A 55 7.58 8.05 -2.62
CA PHE A 55 7.28 7.80 -4.03
C PHE A 55 6.24 8.78 -4.56
N ALA A 56 6.27 9.01 -5.86
CA ALA A 56 5.11 9.40 -6.64
C ALA A 56 4.57 8.18 -7.39
N TRP A 57 3.28 8.18 -7.73
CA TRP A 57 2.63 7.11 -8.48
C TRP A 57 2.05 7.63 -9.80
N VAL A 58 1.63 6.70 -10.64
CA VAL A 58 1.12 6.96 -11.98
C VAL A 58 -0.31 6.42 -12.10
N LYS A 59 -1.21 7.17 -12.73
CA LYS A 59 -2.57 6.70 -13.06
C LYS A 59 -2.58 5.94 -14.39
N ASP A 60 -3.64 5.20 -14.67
CA ASP A 60 -3.80 4.48 -15.95
C ASP A 60 -3.74 5.40 -17.19
N ASP A 61 -4.05 6.69 -17.02
CA ASP A 61 -3.96 7.71 -18.07
C ASP A 61 -2.54 8.30 -18.22
N GLY A 62 -1.55 7.78 -17.50
CA GLY A 62 -0.17 8.25 -17.52
C GLY A 62 0.11 9.49 -16.67
N THR A 63 -0.87 10.06 -15.95
CA THR A 63 -0.61 11.21 -15.07
C THR A 63 0.19 10.79 -13.83
N VAL A 64 1.34 11.41 -13.61
CA VAL A 64 2.17 11.26 -12.40
C VAL A 64 1.64 12.18 -11.30
N TYR A 65 1.45 11.63 -10.10
CA TYR A 65 0.93 12.34 -8.93
C TYR A 65 1.63 11.89 -7.65
N LEU A 66 1.59 12.74 -6.61
CA LEU A 66 2.18 12.45 -5.30
C LEU A 66 1.47 11.28 -4.63
N SER A 67 2.21 10.28 -4.14
CA SER A 67 1.58 9.10 -3.53
C SER A 67 0.95 9.41 -2.17
N ASP A 68 1.48 10.40 -1.45
CA ASP A 68 0.97 10.89 -0.18
C ASP A 68 1.04 12.42 -0.14
N GLU A 69 0.04 13.09 -0.71
CA GLU A 69 -0.02 14.56 -0.74
C GLU A 69 0.07 15.20 0.65
N TRP A 70 -0.35 14.48 1.71
CA TRP A 70 -0.24 14.98 3.08
C TRP A 70 1.23 15.03 3.51
N ALA A 71 1.96 13.91 3.43
CA ALA A 71 3.39 13.87 3.75
C ALA A 71 4.25 14.77 2.84
N ASP A 72 3.91 14.80 1.56
CA ASP A 72 4.72 15.41 0.52
C ASP A 72 4.60 16.95 0.53
N ALA A 73 3.40 17.49 0.78
CA ALA A 73 3.11 18.92 0.62
C ALA A 73 2.49 19.62 1.84
N GLN A 74 1.89 18.91 2.80
CA GLN A 74 1.00 19.55 3.81
C GLN A 74 1.44 19.38 5.27
N ILE A 75 2.05 18.25 5.63
CA ILE A 75 2.44 17.93 7.01
C ILE A 75 3.45 18.95 7.54
N ASP A 76 3.33 19.36 8.80
CA ASP A 76 4.31 20.26 9.40
C ASP A 76 5.66 19.52 9.60
N VAL A 77 6.69 20.00 8.90
CA VAL A 77 8.05 19.47 8.99
C VAL A 77 8.88 20.42 9.86
N PRO A 78 9.45 19.94 10.98
CA PRO A 78 10.25 20.78 11.86
C PRO A 78 11.50 21.29 11.12
N GLY A 79 11.86 22.54 11.38
CA GLY A 79 13.15 23.11 10.97
C GLY A 79 14.30 22.56 11.81
N ALA A 80 15.52 22.77 11.35
CA ALA A 80 16.74 22.44 12.10
C ALA A 80 17.82 23.48 11.80
N ASP A 81 18.49 23.96 12.84
CA ASP A 81 19.47 25.06 12.77
C ASP A 81 18.90 26.27 12.00
N ASP A 82 19.57 26.69 10.92
CA ASP A 82 19.18 27.81 10.06
C ASP A 82 18.08 27.47 9.03
N ILE A 83 17.56 26.23 9.02
CA ILE A 83 16.50 25.81 8.11
C ILE A 83 15.15 26.03 8.81
N PRO A 84 14.26 26.89 8.27
CA PRO A 84 12.98 27.15 8.90
C PRO A 84 12.04 25.93 8.78
N ALA A 85 11.12 25.81 9.74
CA ALA A 85 10.02 24.87 9.63
C ALA A 85 9.16 25.17 8.39
N THR A 86 8.59 24.14 7.78
CA THR A 86 7.80 24.27 6.55
C THR A 86 6.71 23.19 6.48
N LYS A 87 5.89 23.22 5.44
CA LYS A 87 4.86 22.22 5.19
C LYS A 87 5.27 21.29 4.05
N GLY A 88 5.20 19.98 4.27
CA GLY A 88 5.55 18.95 3.31
C GLY A 88 7.05 18.67 3.23
N CYS A 89 7.40 17.40 3.07
CA CYS A 89 8.79 16.99 2.96
C CYS A 89 9.47 17.54 1.69
N LEU A 90 8.75 17.66 0.57
CA LEU A 90 9.31 18.21 -0.68
C LEU A 90 9.73 19.68 -0.52
N ASN A 91 8.92 20.48 0.18
CA ASN A 91 9.29 21.87 0.49
C ASN A 91 10.46 21.95 1.48
N SER A 92 10.56 21.01 2.42
CA SER A 92 11.71 20.92 3.33
C SER A 92 13.00 20.63 2.55
N PHE A 93 12.95 19.70 1.59
CA PHE A 93 14.07 19.44 0.68
C PHE A 93 14.41 20.65 -0.21
N ALA A 94 13.41 21.40 -0.69
CA ALA A 94 13.66 22.64 -1.44
C ALA A 94 14.40 23.70 -0.59
N LEU A 95 14.13 23.78 0.71
CA LEU A 95 14.88 24.64 1.64
C LEU A 95 16.29 24.10 1.92
N LEU A 96 16.42 22.79 2.14
CA LEU A 96 17.70 22.11 2.35
C LEU A 96 18.66 22.33 1.18
N LYS A 97 18.16 22.30 -0.07
CA LYS A 97 18.96 22.61 -1.26
C LYS A 97 19.53 24.03 -1.27
N LYS A 98 18.87 25.00 -0.63
CA LYS A 98 19.41 26.37 -0.52
C LYS A 98 20.63 26.42 0.40
N LYS A 99 20.64 25.60 1.46
CA LYS A 99 21.78 25.45 2.37
C LYS A 99 22.88 24.60 1.75
N TYR A 100 22.52 23.44 1.20
CA TYR A 100 23.42 22.49 0.56
C TYR A 100 23.33 22.63 -0.96
N THR A 101 23.99 23.65 -1.52
CA THR A 101 23.88 24.02 -2.94
C THR A 101 24.28 22.94 -3.95
N ARG A 102 25.02 21.91 -3.50
CA ARG A 102 25.40 20.74 -4.30
C ARG A 102 24.42 19.56 -4.22
N LEU A 103 23.45 19.63 -3.31
CA LEU A 103 22.43 18.60 -3.12
C LEU A 103 21.47 18.59 -4.31
N ARG A 104 21.27 17.40 -4.89
CA ARG A 104 20.23 17.17 -5.88
C ARG A 104 19.10 16.33 -5.27
N VAL A 105 17.87 16.74 -5.50
CA VAL A 105 16.66 16.03 -5.04
C VAL A 105 15.90 15.56 -6.26
N VAL A 106 15.70 14.26 -6.39
CA VAL A 106 15.12 13.60 -7.55
C VAL A 106 13.87 12.85 -7.09
N LEU A 107 12.71 13.08 -7.71
CA LEU A 107 11.46 12.41 -7.33
C LEU A 107 11.41 11.02 -7.98
N SER A 108 11.31 9.98 -7.16
CA SER A 108 11.18 8.60 -7.62
C SER A 108 9.71 8.26 -7.86
N VAL A 109 9.40 7.86 -9.08
CA VAL A 109 8.06 7.47 -9.53
C VAL A 109 8.01 5.95 -9.66
N GLY A 110 7.10 5.31 -8.93
CA GLY A 110 6.91 3.87 -8.93
C GLY A 110 7.15 3.21 -7.58
N GLY A 111 7.99 2.18 -7.57
CA GLY A 111 8.28 1.30 -6.43
C GLY A 111 7.52 -0.03 -6.50
N GLY A 112 7.91 -0.98 -5.64
CA GLY A 112 7.28 -2.30 -5.54
C GLY A 112 5.76 -2.24 -5.24
N GLY A 113 5.02 -3.23 -5.73
CA GLY A 113 3.56 -3.32 -5.54
C GLY A 113 2.77 -2.34 -6.43
N LYS A 114 1.77 -1.66 -5.84
CA LYS A 114 0.81 -0.78 -6.57
C LYS A 114 1.46 0.32 -7.41
N GLY A 115 2.66 0.78 -7.03
CA GLY A 115 3.38 1.82 -7.78
C GLY A 115 3.85 1.37 -9.15
N SER A 116 4.14 0.07 -9.33
CA SER A 116 4.66 -0.50 -10.58
C SER A 116 3.59 -1.03 -11.54
N GLU A 117 2.37 -1.30 -11.06
CA GLU A 117 1.29 -1.95 -11.84
C GLU A 117 0.93 -1.21 -13.15
N PRO A 118 0.79 0.13 -13.19
CA PRO A 118 0.31 0.81 -14.39
C PRO A 118 1.41 1.01 -15.46
N PHE A 119 2.69 0.82 -15.12
CA PHE A 119 3.80 1.16 -16.02
C PHE A 119 3.73 0.45 -17.37
N ALA A 120 3.40 -0.84 -17.41
CA ALA A 120 3.33 -1.58 -18.67
C ALA A 120 2.27 -1.00 -19.62
N ALA A 121 1.10 -0.62 -19.09
CA ALA A 121 0.03 -0.02 -19.87
C ALA A 121 0.37 1.42 -20.32
N VAL A 122 0.92 2.22 -19.40
CA VAL A 122 1.30 3.61 -19.65
C VAL A 122 2.47 3.72 -20.61
N ALA A 123 3.51 2.90 -20.44
CA ALA A 123 4.69 2.90 -21.29
C ALA A 123 4.36 2.45 -22.72
N ARG A 124 3.33 1.61 -22.93
CA ARG A 124 2.90 1.16 -24.27
C ARG A 124 2.17 2.25 -25.06
N ASP A 125 1.36 3.08 -24.42
CA ASP A 125 0.56 4.12 -25.09
C ASP A 125 1.35 5.43 -25.26
N PRO A 126 1.61 5.90 -26.51
CA PRO A 126 2.30 7.16 -26.75
C PRO A 126 1.67 8.38 -26.06
N ALA A 127 0.34 8.47 -25.98
CA ALA A 127 -0.34 9.60 -25.37
C ALA A 127 -0.23 9.56 -23.84
N CYS A 128 -0.17 8.38 -23.24
CA CYS A 128 0.09 8.22 -21.81
C CYS A 128 1.56 8.52 -21.49
N ARG A 129 2.53 8.11 -22.33
CA ARG A 129 3.94 8.52 -22.19
C ARG A 129 4.12 10.03 -22.21
N GLU A 130 3.40 10.72 -23.09
CA GLU A 130 3.44 12.18 -23.19
C GLU A 130 2.89 12.85 -21.91
N ARG A 131 1.73 12.39 -21.43
CA ARG A 131 1.13 12.84 -20.17
C ARG A 131 2.03 12.57 -18.97
N PHE A 132 2.72 11.43 -18.97
CA PHE A 132 3.68 11.07 -17.94
C PHE A 132 4.81 12.10 -17.88
N ALA A 133 5.47 12.37 -18.99
CA ALA A 133 6.57 13.34 -19.01
C ALA A 133 6.12 14.77 -18.69
N GLN A 134 4.94 15.19 -19.17
CA GLN A 134 4.37 16.51 -18.87
C GLN A 134 4.07 16.68 -17.37
N SER A 135 3.39 15.72 -16.76
CA SER A 135 3.04 15.77 -15.33
C SER A 135 4.28 15.63 -14.43
N SER A 136 5.25 14.80 -14.82
CA SER A 136 6.57 14.74 -14.18
C SER A 136 7.28 16.10 -14.18
N LEU A 137 7.36 16.79 -15.32
CA LEU A 137 7.95 18.13 -15.41
C LEU A 137 7.18 19.14 -14.53
N GLY A 138 5.86 19.05 -14.50
CA GLY A 138 5.00 19.88 -13.66
C GLY A 138 5.36 19.76 -12.17
N LEU A 139 5.51 18.54 -11.65
CA LEU A 139 5.92 18.30 -10.27
C LEU A 139 7.35 18.80 -10.00
N VAL A 140 8.26 18.56 -10.94
CA VAL A 140 9.66 19.02 -10.83
C VAL A 140 9.71 20.54 -10.68
N GLN A 141 8.94 21.27 -11.49
CA GLN A 141 8.86 22.72 -11.45
C GLN A 141 8.11 23.23 -10.21
N GLN A 142 7.01 22.58 -9.82
CA GLN A 142 6.19 22.96 -8.68
C GLN A 142 6.99 22.97 -7.37
N PHE A 143 7.80 21.94 -7.14
CA PHE A 143 8.56 21.78 -5.90
C PHE A 143 10.03 22.21 -6.01
N GLY A 144 10.48 22.65 -7.19
CA GLY A 144 11.87 23.09 -7.40
C GLY A 144 12.92 21.98 -7.19
N ILE A 145 12.54 20.74 -7.47
CA ILE A 145 13.43 19.56 -7.42
C ILE A 145 14.20 19.41 -8.75
N ASP A 146 15.17 18.51 -8.80
CA ASP A 146 16.18 18.44 -9.86
C ASP A 146 15.92 17.37 -10.92
N GLY A 147 14.89 16.53 -10.78
CA GLY A 147 14.73 15.43 -11.72
C GLY A 147 13.72 14.36 -11.31
N ILE A 148 13.71 13.30 -12.13
CA ILE A 148 12.86 12.12 -11.96
C ILE A 148 13.72 10.85 -11.94
N ASP A 149 13.35 9.93 -11.06
CA ASP A 149 13.84 8.56 -11.01
C ASP A 149 12.69 7.63 -11.37
N ILE A 150 12.92 6.68 -12.27
CA ILE A 150 11.91 5.68 -12.64
C ILE A 150 12.23 4.35 -11.97
N ASP A 151 11.32 3.92 -11.11
CA ASP A 151 11.39 2.68 -10.35
C ASP A 151 10.31 1.69 -10.85
N TRP A 152 10.52 1.19 -12.07
CA TRP A 152 9.74 0.11 -12.67
C TRP A 152 10.58 -1.16 -12.72
N GLU A 153 10.46 -1.98 -11.69
CA GLU A 153 11.45 -3.03 -11.40
C GLU A 153 11.38 -4.25 -12.33
N HIS A 154 10.23 -4.53 -12.97
CA HIS A 154 9.98 -5.83 -13.63
C HIS A 154 9.28 -5.77 -15.01
N PRO A 155 9.89 -5.18 -16.06
CA PRO A 155 9.45 -5.44 -17.43
C PRO A 155 9.47 -6.95 -17.71
N SER A 156 8.32 -7.53 -18.05
CA SER A 156 8.15 -8.99 -18.12
C SER A 156 8.59 -9.61 -19.44
N ASP A 157 8.82 -8.78 -20.47
CA ASP A 157 9.18 -9.23 -21.81
C ASP A 157 9.92 -8.12 -22.60
N ALA A 158 10.47 -8.48 -23.76
CA ALA A 158 11.21 -7.55 -24.61
C ALA A 158 10.35 -6.42 -25.21
N SER A 159 9.02 -6.60 -25.33
CA SER A 159 8.11 -5.53 -25.79
C SER A 159 8.00 -4.47 -24.71
N GLN A 160 7.79 -4.87 -23.45
CA GLN A 160 7.76 -3.96 -22.31
C GLN A 160 9.10 -3.23 -22.15
N GLY A 161 10.23 -3.90 -22.41
CA GLY A 161 11.54 -3.25 -22.42
C GLY A 161 11.70 -2.18 -23.51
N GLN A 162 11.11 -2.38 -24.70
CA GLN A 162 11.10 -1.36 -25.76
C GLN A 162 10.19 -0.18 -25.39
N ASP A 163 9.00 -0.47 -24.87
CA ASP A 163 8.06 0.54 -24.36
C ASP A 163 8.69 1.37 -23.24
N TYR A 164 9.48 0.73 -22.37
CA TYR A 164 10.23 1.41 -21.32
C TYR A 164 11.24 2.40 -21.88
N ILE A 165 12.03 1.99 -22.88
CA ILE A 165 12.99 2.88 -23.54
C ILE A 165 12.27 4.04 -24.24
N ALA A 166 11.10 3.80 -24.83
CA ALA A 166 10.29 4.87 -25.42
C ALA A 166 9.82 5.88 -24.37
N LEU A 167 9.44 5.42 -23.16
CA LEU A 167 9.12 6.30 -22.03
C LEU A 167 10.33 7.13 -21.60
N LEU A 168 11.50 6.50 -21.43
CA LEU A 168 12.75 7.22 -21.08
C LEU A 168 13.14 8.26 -22.12
N ALA A 169 12.93 7.96 -23.41
CA ALA A 169 13.19 8.88 -24.50
C ALA A 169 12.31 10.12 -24.44
N ILE A 170 11.01 9.97 -24.17
CA ILE A 170 10.07 11.09 -24.02
C ILE A 170 10.41 11.88 -22.76
N LEU A 171 10.69 11.22 -21.63
CA LEU A 171 11.11 11.89 -20.39
C LEU A 171 12.35 12.75 -20.61
N ARG A 172 13.36 12.26 -21.33
CA ARG A 172 14.57 13.04 -21.62
C ARG A 172 14.32 14.27 -22.50
N GLN A 173 13.29 14.27 -23.34
CA GLN A 173 12.90 15.45 -24.12
C GLN A 173 12.31 16.54 -23.22
N TYR A 174 11.51 16.17 -22.23
CA TYR A 174 10.90 17.10 -21.27
C TYR A 174 11.86 17.51 -20.14
N LEU A 175 12.82 16.65 -19.80
CA LEU A 175 13.82 16.83 -18.74
C LEU A 175 15.24 16.78 -19.35
N PRO A 176 15.64 17.82 -20.12
CA PRO A 176 16.91 17.82 -20.83
C PRO A 176 18.11 17.86 -19.86
N ALA A 177 19.14 17.07 -20.18
CA ALA A 177 20.44 17.15 -19.52
C ALA A 177 21.21 18.41 -19.96
N PRO A 178 22.06 19.01 -19.11
CA PRO A 178 22.37 18.64 -17.72
C PRO A 178 21.47 19.34 -16.69
N GLN A 179 20.40 20.00 -17.13
CA GLN A 179 19.53 20.78 -16.23
C GLN A 179 18.79 19.87 -15.24
N TYR A 180 18.25 18.76 -15.74
CA TYR A 180 17.52 17.79 -14.94
C TYR A 180 18.21 16.42 -14.93
N THR A 181 18.18 15.78 -13.76
CA THR A 181 18.62 14.40 -13.57
C THR A 181 17.49 13.45 -13.97
N LEU A 182 17.80 12.49 -14.85
CA LEU A 182 16.92 11.35 -15.11
C LEU A 182 17.66 10.07 -14.72
N SER A 183 17.10 9.33 -13.79
CA SER A 183 17.63 8.04 -13.34
C SER A 183 16.61 6.92 -13.44
N SER A 184 17.09 5.69 -13.28
CA SER A 184 16.23 4.54 -13.11
C SER A 184 16.80 3.60 -12.05
N ALA A 185 15.94 3.13 -11.16
CA ALA A 185 16.20 2.00 -10.29
C ALA A 185 15.94 0.70 -11.05
N LEU A 186 16.95 -0.19 -11.10
CA LEU A 186 16.84 -1.49 -11.75
C LEU A 186 17.34 -2.60 -10.83
N PRO A 187 16.68 -3.77 -10.80
CA PRO A 187 17.13 -4.90 -10.00
C PRO A 187 18.44 -5.48 -10.53
N ALA A 188 19.21 -6.13 -9.65
CA ALA A 188 20.47 -6.76 -10.00
C ALA A 188 20.33 -8.13 -10.71
N GLY A 189 19.10 -8.62 -10.93
CA GLY A 189 18.84 -9.91 -11.56
C GLY A 189 18.84 -9.85 -13.09
N GLU A 190 19.61 -10.74 -13.73
CA GLU A 190 19.62 -10.89 -15.20
C GLU A 190 18.22 -11.19 -15.75
N TRP A 191 17.38 -11.88 -14.98
CA TRP A 191 16.00 -12.21 -15.35
C TRP A 191 15.14 -10.98 -15.72
N ALA A 192 15.39 -9.82 -15.12
CA ALA A 192 14.72 -8.56 -15.45
C ALA A 192 15.53 -7.74 -16.45
N LEU A 193 16.85 -7.63 -16.21
CA LEU A 193 17.75 -6.82 -17.03
C LEU A 193 17.84 -7.30 -18.49
N GLN A 194 17.63 -8.58 -18.77
CA GLN A 194 17.63 -9.15 -20.12
C GLN A 194 16.50 -8.63 -21.02
N HIS A 195 15.42 -8.11 -20.44
CA HIS A 195 14.29 -7.59 -21.22
C HIS A 195 14.50 -6.16 -21.69
N ILE A 196 15.45 -5.42 -21.10
CA ILE A 196 15.73 -4.01 -21.40
C ILE A 196 16.98 -3.93 -22.26
N ASN A 197 16.94 -3.16 -23.36
CA ASN A 197 18.17 -2.78 -24.05
C ASN A 197 18.92 -1.71 -23.23
N LEU A 198 19.76 -2.20 -22.31
CA LEU A 198 20.46 -1.37 -21.33
C LEU A 198 21.42 -0.35 -21.96
N ALA A 199 22.09 -0.70 -23.07
CA ALA A 199 22.90 0.26 -23.83
C ALA A 199 22.05 1.45 -24.27
N HIS A 200 20.87 1.20 -24.85
CA HIS A 200 20.00 2.27 -25.33
C HIS A 200 19.39 3.07 -24.18
N ALA A 201 18.93 2.40 -23.11
CA ALA A 201 18.45 3.08 -21.90
C ALA A 201 19.52 4.03 -21.32
N ALA A 202 20.78 3.59 -21.26
CA ALA A 202 21.89 4.39 -20.76
C ALA A 202 22.18 5.66 -21.60
N HIS A 203 21.67 5.79 -22.83
CA HIS A 203 21.78 7.04 -23.58
C HIS A 203 20.84 8.12 -23.03
N TYR A 204 19.67 7.71 -22.51
CA TYR A 204 18.68 8.63 -21.96
C TYR A 204 18.86 8.88 -20.47
N LEU A 205 19.51 7.98 -19.73
CA LEU A 205 19.69 8.11 -18.28
C LEU A 205 21.01 8.79 -17.93
N ASP A 206 21.02 9.64 -16.90
CA ASP A 206 22.26 10.17 -16.31
C ASP A 206 22.93 9.10 -15.44
N MET A 207 22.11 8.35 -14.70
CA MET A 207 22.54 7.30 -13.78
C MET A 207 21.55 6.14 -13.73
N ILE A 208 22.06 4.95 -13.44
CA ILE A 208 21.28 3.74 -13.20
C ILE A 208 21.59 3.28 -11.78
N ASN A 209 20.58 3.32 -10.92
CA ASN A 209 20.62 2.84 -9.56
C ASN A 209 20.41 1.32 -9.58
N LEU A 210 21.51 0.57 -9.57
CA LEU A 210 21.48 -0.89 -9.54
C LEU A 210 21.24 -1.38 -8.11
N MET A 211 20.07 -1.96 -7.84
CA MET A 211 19.67 -2.51 -6.55
C MET A 211 20.42 -3.81 -6.24
N ALA A 212 21.68 -3.65 -5.85
CA ALA A 212 22.65 -4.72 -5.65
C ALA A 212 22.49 -5.42 -4.28
N TYR A 213 21.26 -5.76 -3.92
CA TYR A 213 20.85 -6.37 -2.66
C TYR A 213 19.59 -7.23 -2.85
N ASP A 214 19.06 -7.81 -1.77
CA ASP A 214 17.97 -8.80 -1.79
C ASP A 214 18.27 -10.05 -2.63
N TYR A 215 19.54 -10.49 -2.66
CA TYR A 215 19.91 -11.79 -3.25
C TYR A 215 19.44 -12.99 -2.42
N SER A 216 19.16 -12.78 -1.13
CA SER A 216 18.72 -13.80 -0.19
C SER A 216 17.73 -13.21 0.81
N GLY A 217 16.62 -13.92 1.02
CA GLY A 217 15.54 -13.54 1.92
C GLY A 217 14.61 -14.73 2.19
N PRO A 218 13.39 -14.53 2.73
CA PRO A 218 12.47 -15.62 3.07
C PRO A 218 12.02 -16.48 1.87
N TRP A 219 12.24 -16.01 0.63
CA TRP A 219 11.93 -16.74 -0.60
C TRP A 219 12.98 -17.79 -1.02
N VAL A 220 14.12 -17.87 -0.32
CA VAL A 220 15.13 -18.93 -0.55
C VAL A 220 15.05 -20.03 0.51
N SER A 221 15.52 -21.24 0.20
CA SER A 221 15.44 -22.40 1.12
C SER A 221 16.60 -22.51 2.12
N LYS A 222 17.71 -21.80 1.85
CA LYS A 222 18.90 -21.73 2.70
C LYS A 222 19.25 -20.26 2.89
N CYS A 223 19.62 -19.87 4.11
CA CYS A 223 20.02 -18.49 4.36
C CYS A 223 21.32 -18.18 3.60
N GLY A 224 21.34 -17.04 2.92
CA GLY A 224 22.48 -16.55 2.15
C GLY A 224 22.80 -15.13 2.55
N HIS A 225 23.83 -14.54 1.93
CA HIS A 225 24.10 -13.13 2.08
C HIS A 225 23.15 -12.31 1.20
N GLN A 226 22.43 -11.34 1.77
CA GLN A 226 21.48 -10.55 0.98
C GLN A 226 22.16 -9.57 0.01
N ALA A 227 23.42 -9.16 0.28
CA ALA A 227 24.08 -8.07 -0.43
C ALA A 227 25.57 -8.34 -0.67
N GLN A 228 25.94 -9.58 -1.01
CA GLN A 228 27.32 -9.97 -1.27
C GLN A 228 27.93 -9.22 -2.48
N LEU A 229 29.17 -8.76 -2.32
CA LEU A 229 29.92 -8.06 -3.37
C LEU A 229 30.39 -9.02 -4.46
N PHE A 230 30.89 -10.20 -4.07
CA PHE A 230 31.40 -11.22 -5.00
C PHE A 230 30.61 -12.52 -4.91
N THR A 231 30.59 -13.26 -6.03
CA THR A 231 29.97 -14.58 -6.10
C THR A 231 30.87 -15.61 -5.40
N PRO A 232 30.33 -16.46 -4.51
CA PRO A 232 31.09 -17.54 -3.88
C PRO A 232 31.59 -18.56 -4.92
N HIS A 233 32.77 -19.12 -4.68
CA HIS A 233 33.35 -20.15 -5.55
C HIS A 233 32.45 -21.38 -5.71
N ILE A 234 31.72 -21.73 -4.65
CA ILE A 234 30.73 -22.81 -4.63
C ILE A 234 29.44 -22.23 -4.02
N PRO A 235 28.50 -21.71 -4.85
CA PRO A 235 27.24 -21.19 -4.36
C PRO A 235 26.38 -22.32 -3.79
N HIS A 236 25.77 -22.09 -2.63
CA HIS A 236 24.93 -23.09 -1.94
C HIS A 236 23.48 -23.15 -2.47
N SER A 237 23.11 -22.18 -3.32
CA SER A 237 21.87 -22.12 -4.09
C SER A 237 22.08 -21.33 -5.39
N PRO A 238 21.21 -21.44 -6.40
CA PRO A 238 21.27 -20.59 -7.60
C PRO A 238 21.22 -19.10 -7.29
N GLU A 239 20.42 -18.68 -6.31
CA GLU A 239 20.30 -17.27 -5.88
C GLU A 239 21.61 -16.77 -5.27
N ALA A 240 22.32 -17.62 -4.53
CA ALA A 240 23.65 -17.31 -4.00
C ALA A 240 24.73 -17.17 -5.08
N SER A 241 24.44 -17.44 -6.35
CA SER A 241 25.36 -17.17 -7.46
C SER A 241 25.33 -15.70 -7.90
N ILE A 242 24.27 -14.96 -7.57
CA ILE A 242 24.10 -13.55 -7.93
C ILE A 242 24.86 -12.69 -6.91
N SER A 243 25.62 -11.70 -7.40
CA SER A 243 26.36 -10.76 -6.59
C SER A 243 26.38 -9.37 -7.21
N CYS A 244 26.83 -8.37 -6.45
CA CYS A 244 27.05 -7.03 -6.99
C CYS A 244 27.98 -7.08 -8.21
N HIS A 245 29.05 -7.88 -8.14
CA HIS A 245 30.00 -8.04 -9.22
C HIS A 245 29.39 -8.68 -10.48
N SER A 246 28.55 -9.72 -10.33
CA SER A 246 27.93 -10.37 -11.49
C SER A 246 26.94 -9.44 -12.20
N ALA A 247 26.14 -8.69 -11.44
CA ALA A 247 25.17 -7.73 -11.99
C ALA A 247 25.86 -6.55 -12.69
N VAL A 248 26.87 -5.95 -12.05
CA VAL A 248 27.69 -4.90 -12.69
C VAL A 248 28.36 -5.42 -13.95
N SER A 249 28.95 -6.61 -13.89
CA SER A 249 29.58 -7.23 -15.07
C SER A 249 28.57 -7.42 -16.19
N TYR A 250 27.37 -7.91 -15.90
CA TYR A 250 26.31 -8.06 -16.90
C TYR A 250 25.98 -6.72 -17.58
N MET A 251 25.72 -5.65 -16.82
CA MET A 251 25.43 -4.32 -17.38
C MET A 251 26.56 -3.78 -18.26
N LEU A 252 27.82 -3.99 -17.86
CA LEU A 252 28.98 -3.58 -18.65
C LEU A 252 29.08 -4.37 -19.97
N HIS A 253 28.82 -5.67 -19.96
CA HIS A 253 28.78 -6.49 -21.19
C HIS A 253 27.62 -6.08 -22.11
N GLN A 254 26.50 -5.61 -21.55
CA GLN A 254 25.37 -5.05 -22.29
C GLN A 254 25.61 -3.62 -22.78
N GLY A 255 26.80 -3.05 -22.60
CA GLY A 255 27.19 -1.75 -23.17
C GLY A 255 26.84 -0.53 -22.33
N VAL A 256 26.50 -0.69 -21.04
CA VAL A 256 26.30 0.44 -20.13
C VAL A 256 27.64 1.10 -19.79
N PRO A 257 27.78 2.43 -19.89
CA PRO A 257 28.98 3.13 -19.45
C PRO A 257 29.22 2.97 -17.94
N ARG A 258 30.45 2.62 -17.55
CA ARG A 258 30.85 2.36 -16.15
C ARG A 258 30.42 3.49 -15.20
N ASN A 259 30.70 4.73 -15.59
CA ASN A 259 30.42 5.93 -14.80
C ASN A 259 28.93 6.24 -14.61
N LYS A 260 28.01 5.53 -15.28
CA LYS A 260 26.56 5.68 -15.08
C LYS A 260 25.97 4.67 -14.09
N ILE A 261 26.72 3.62 -13.71
CA ILE A 261 26.24 2.58 -12.80
C ILE A 261 26.48 3.03 -11.35
N VAL A 262 25.41 3.13 -10.56
CA VAL A 262 25.45 3.46 -9.13
C VAL A 262 25.06 2.23 -8.34
N MET A 263 25.94 1.77 -7.46
CA MET A 263 25.74 0.50 -6.74
C MET A 263 24.93 0.72 -5.46
N GLY A 264 23.86 -0.06 -5.31
CA GLY A 264 22.99 -0.01 -4.14
C GLY A 264 23.56 -0.73 -2.91
N VAL A 265 23.28 -0.16 -1.73
CA VAL A 265 23.59 -0.72 -0.42
C VAL A 265 22.31 -0.70 0.44
N PRO A 266 21.88 -1.84 1.00
CA PRO A 266 20.71 -1.89 1.88
C PRO A 266 21.09 -1.39 3.27
N ALA A 267 20.43 -0.34 3.74
CA ALA A 267 20.48 0.13 5.13
C ALA A 267 19.48 -0.64 6.02
N TYR A 268 19.36 -1.94 5.79
CA TYR A 268 18.56 -2.89 6.55
C TYR A 268 19.17 -4.30 6.45
N GLY A 269 18.83 -5.16 7.39
CA GLY A 269 19.21 -6.56 7.45
C GLY A 269 18.05 -7.51 7.21
N ARG A 270 18.27 -8.57 6.43
CA ARG A 270 17.31 -9.69 6.24
C ARG A 270 17.57 -10.75 7.30
N SER A 271 16.52 -11.20 7.98
CA SER A 271 16.63 -12.12 9.11
C SER A 271 16.20 -13.55 8.77
N PHE A 272 16.85 -14.49 9.45
CA PHE A 272 16.62 -15.93 9.33
C PHE A 272 16.67 -16.53 10.74
N THR A 273 15.55 -17.08 11.23
CA THR A 273 15.47 -17.68 12.57
C THR A 273 15.77 -19.18 12.51
N GLY A 274 16.23 -19.75 13.63
CA GLY A 274 16.48 -21.20 13.71
C GLY A 274 17.61 -21.69 12.79
N THR A 275 18.56 -20.80 12.44
CA THR A 275 19.74 -21.12 11.64
C THR A 275 21.01 -20.64 12.33
N ASN A 276 22.11 -21.37 12.10
CA ASN A 276 23.39 -21.14 12.79
C ASN A 276 24.51 -20.65 11.85
N GLY A 277 24.21 -20.32 10.59
CA GLY A 277 25.21 -19.81 9.67
C GLY A 277 24.75 -19.79 8.22
N ILE A 278 25.43 -18.99 7.41
CA ILE A 278 25.19 -18.89 5.97
C ILE A 278 25.29 -20.26 5.30
N GLY A 279 24.38 -20.54 4.36
CA GLY A 279 24.26 -21.80 3.64
C GLY A 279 23.43 -22.87 4.36
N HIS A 280 22.95 -22.62 5.58
CA HIS A 280 22.08 -23.53 6.31
C HIS A 280 20.58 -23.23 6.10
N PRO A 281 19.69 -24.23 6.21
CA PRO A 281 18.25 -24.00 6.30
C PRO A 281 17.89 -23.13 7.50
N PHE A 282 16.71 -22.50 7.45
CA PHE A 282 16.16 -21.67 8.51
C PHE A 282 14.69 -22.03 8.77
N ALA A 283 14.17 -21.68 9.94
CA ALA A 283 12.81 -22.02 10.39
C ALA A 283 11.79 -20.92 10.12
N GLY A 284 12.23 -19.67 9.99
CA GLY A 284 11.36 -18.52 9.74
C GLY A 284 12.16 -17.22 9.68
N GLN A 285 11.47 -16.10 9.95
CA GLN A 285 12.03 -14.75 9.92
C GLN A 285 11.55 -13.95 11.14
N ALA A 286 12.25 -12.86 11.44
CA ALA A 286 11.96 -11.92 12.53
C ALA A 286 12.06 -10.46 12.06
N GLY A 287 11.48 -9.53 12.82
CA GLY A 287 11.42 -8.11 12.45
C GLY A 287 10.25 -7.78 11.53
N GLU A 288 10.15 -6.51 11.13
CA GLU A 288 9.08 -6.01 10.26
C GLU A 288 9.30 -6.57 8.84
N GLU A 289 8.36 -7.40 8.37
CA GLU A 289 8.46 -8.12 7.07
C GLU A 289 9.77 -8.91 6.88
N GLY A 290 10.31 -9.46 7.98
CA GLY A 290 11.57 -10.22 7.94
C GLY A 290 12.83 -9.36 7.85
N THR A 291 12.71 -8.05 8.12
CA THR A 291 13.83 -7.11 8.11
C THR A 291 14.02 -6.39 9.45
N PHE A 292 15.26 -5.96 9.70
CA PHE A 292 15.64 -5.04 10.76
C PHE A 292 16.34 -3.84 10.17
N GLU A 293 16.05 -2.62 10.64
CA GLU A 293 16.78 -1.44 10.18
C GLU A 293 18.25 -1.50 10.62
N TYR A 294 19.18 -1.04 9.77
CA TYR A 294 20.60 -1.14 10.08
C TYR A 294 21.01 -0.36 11.34
N ARG A 295 20.34 0.75 11.64
CA ARG A 295 20.57 1.53 12.87
C ARG A 295 20.42 0.70 14.17
N ASP A 296 19.66 -0.39 14.12
CA ASP A 296 19.40 -1.29 15.24
C ASP A 296 20.29 -2.57 15.19
N LEU A 297 21.26 -2.61 14.26
CA LEU A 297 22.17 -3.74 14.05
C LEU A 297 23.63 -3.38 14.43
N PRO A 298 24.38 -4.32 15.06
CA PRO A 298 23.99 -5.67 15.43
C PRO A 298 23.00 -5.70 16.60
N ARG A 299 22.14 -6.72 16.63
CA ARG A 299 21.16 -6.90 17.70
C ARG A 299 21.86 -7.15 19.04
N PRO A 300 21.31 -6.70 20.17
CA PRO A 300 21.88 -6.97 21.49
C PRO A 300 22.13 -8.47 21.72
N GLY A 301 23.35 -8.83 22.14
CA GLY A 301 23.74 -10.23 22.38
C GLY A 301 24.01 -11.08 21.12
N SER A 302 24.07 -10.46 19.93
CA SER A 302 24.54 -11.10 18.70
C SER A 302 26.01 -10.80 18.41
N GLU A 303 26.68 -11.73 17.72
CA GLU A 303 28.06 -11.59 17.24
C GLU A 303 28.05 -11.18 15.77
N GLU A 304 28.71 -10.08 15.41
CA GLU A 304 28.84 -9.59 14.03
C GLU A 304 30.06 -10.25 13.34
N HIS A 305 29.84 -10.84 12.18
CA HIS A 305 30.84 -11.51 11.33
C HIS A 305 30.91 -10.84 9.96
N VAL A 306 32.13 -10.81 9.40
CA VAL A 306 32.39 -10.30 8.04
C VAL A 306 33.04 -11.38 7.21
N ASP A 307 32.43 -11.71 6.08
CA ASP A 307 33.04 -12.50 5.03
C ASP A 307 33.83 -11.58 4.08
N ASN A 308 35.15 -11.55 4.27
CA ASN A 308 36.06 -10.73 3.46
C ASN A 308 36.22 -11.23 2.02
N GLN A 309 35.95 -12.50 1.74
CA GLN A 309 36.06 -13.04 0.38
C GLN A 309 34.84 -12.61 -0.45
N LEU A 310 33.65 -12.67 0.15
CA LEU A 310 32.40 -12.31 -0.51
C LEU A 310 32.07 -10.82 -0.38
N GLY A 311 32.70 -10.11 0.55
CA GLY A 311 32.37 -8.72 0.87
C GLY A 311 30.96 -8.57 1.43
N ALA A 312 30.62 -9.42 2.40
CA ALA A 312 29.31 -9.49 3.03
C ALA A 312 29.43 -9.58 4.55
N ALA A 313 28.39 -9.16 5.28
CA ALA A 313 28.35 -9.26 6.73
C ALA A 313 27.03 -9.88 7.21
N TYR A 314 27.07 -10.40 8.43
CA TYR A 314 25.91 -10.89 9.16
C TYR A 314 26.17 -10.84 10.65
N CYS A 315 25.12 -10.82 11.47
CA CYS A 315 25.25 -11.15 12.88
C CYS A 315 24.41 -12.36 13.25
N ILE A 316 24.86 -13.12 14.25
CA ILE A 316 24.24 -14.35 14.70
C ILE A 316 24.10 -14.34 16.23
N GLY A 317 22.99 -14.88 16.73
CA GLY A 317 22.71 -14.95 18.17
C GLY A 317 21.70 -13.89 18.63
N GLY A 318 21.57 -13.75 19.95
CA GLY A 318 20.50 -12.98 20.59
C GLY A 318 19.18 -13.76 20.67
N ASP A 319 18.09 -13.17 20.17
CA ASP A 319 16.71 -13.69 20.12
C ASP A 319 16.49 -14.96 19.25
N GLY A 320 17.57 -15.62 18.79
CA GLY A 320 17.52 -16.94 18.14
C GLY A 320 17.66 -16.99 16.60
N GLY A 321 18.36 -16.03 15.98
CA GLY A 321 18.53 -16.02 14.51
C GLY A 321 19.80 -15.35 13.98
N LEU A 322 19.95 -15.44 12.66
CA LEU A 322 20.96 -14.78 11.84
C LEU A 322 20.34 -13.59 11.10
N VAL A 323 21.04 -12.46 11.05
CA VAL A 323 20.65 -11.31 10.22
C VAL A 323 21.81 -10.96 9.30
N THR A 324 21.61 -10.98 7.99
CA THR A 324 22.63 -10.57 7.00
C THR A 324 22.40 -9.13 6.55
N TYR A 325 23.45 -8.32 6.46
CA TYR A 325 23.38 -6.89 6.15
C TYR A 325 24.76 -6.37 5.71
N ASP A 326 24.81 -5.10 5.29
CA ASP A 326 26.07 -4.38 5.07
C ASP A 326 26.50 -3.64 6.35
N ASN A 327 27.78 -3.72 6.70
CA ASN A 327 28.36 -2.97 7.81
C ASN A 327 29.41 -1.97 7.28
N PRO A 328 30.03 -1.13 8.13
CA PRO A 328 31.00 -0.13 7.70
C PRO A 328 32.18 -0.73 6.93
N HIS A 329 32.57 -1.96 7.26
CA HIS A 329 33.66 -2.66 6.59
C HIS A 329 33.27 -3.08 5.17
N THR A 330 32.13 -3.75 4.99
CA THR A 330 31.67 -4.18 3.67
C THR A 330 31.35 -2.99 2.77
N VAL A 331 30.80 -1.90 3.31
CA VAL A 331 30.56 -0.68 2.53
C VAL A 331 31.85 -0.03 2.04
N ARG A 332 32.92 -0.01 2.85
CA ARG A 332 34.25 0.44 2.39
C ARG A 332 34.81 -0.47 1.29
N MET A 333 34.57 -1.78 1.38
CA MET A 333 34.93 -2.72 0.29
C MET A 333 34.17 -2.40 -1.00
N LYS A 334 32.85 -2.16 -0.91
CA LYS A 334 32.02 -1.75 -2.05
C LYS A 334 32.45 -0.42 -2.65
N ALA A 335 32.75 0.58 -1.81
CA ALA A 335 33.27 1.87 -2.26
C ALA A 335 34.62 1.73 -2.99
N ASN A 336 35.53 0.89 -2.46
CA ASN A 336 36.78 0.57 -3.16
C ASN A 336 36.55 -0.15 -4.49
N TYR A 337 35.60 -1.08 -4.54
CA TYR A 337 35.20 -1.76 -5.77
C TYR A 337 34.65 -0.76 -6.82
N VAL A 338 33.80 0.18 -6.40
CA VAL A 338 33.30 1.27 -7.24
C VAL A 338 34.45 2.06 -7.86
N ARG A 339 35.43 2.49 -7.06
CA ARG A 339 36.60 3.23 -7.58
C ARG A 339 37.45 2.39 -8.53
N GLN A 340 37.75 1.14 -8.16
CA GLN A 340 38.60 0.25 -8.96
C GLN A 340 37.97 -0.08 -10.32
N ASN A 341 36.63 -0.13 -10.40
CA ASN A 341 35.91 -0.44 -11.64
C ASN A 341 35.43 0.80 -12.41
N GLY A 342 35.70 2.01 -11.88
CA GLY A 342 35.29 3.28 -12.48
C GLY A 342 33.77 3.48 -12.52
N LEU A 343 33.06 2.99 -11.49
CA LEU A 343 31.60 3.13 -11.39
C LEU A 343 31.19 4.53 -10.93
N GLY A 344 29.93 4.90 -11.14
CA GLY A 344 29.42 6.25 -10.86
C GLY A 344 29.31 6.60 -9.38
N GLY A 345 29.10 5.61 -8.50
CA GLY A 345 28.97 5.88 -7.06
C GLY A 345 28.23 4.79 -6.28
N LEU A 346 27.76 5.19 -5.09
CA LEU A 346 26.93 4.37 -4.20
C LEU A 346 25.57 5.04 -3.94
N PHE A 347 24.53 4.24 -3.73
CA PHE A 347 23.28 4.71 -3.15
C PHE A 347 22.78 3.80 -2.02
N TYR A 348 21.91 4.32 -1.15
CA TYR A 348 21.42 3.58 0.02
C TYR A 348 19.89 3.53 0.10
N TRP A 349 19.34 2.32 0.30
CA TRP A 349 17.92 2.09 0.61
C TRP A 349 17.77 1.66 2.07
N THR A 350 17.31 2.51 3.00
CA THR A 350 16.96 3.94 2.86
C THR A 350 17.83 4.79 3.78
N GLY A 351 18.07 6.06 3.43
CA GLY A 351 18.99 6.93 4.17
C GLY A 351 18.66 7.07 5.66
N THR A 352 17.39 7.00 6.05
CA THR A 352 16.99 7.07 7.47
C THR A 352 17.31 5.81 8.26
N GLY A 353 17.40 4.65 7.61
CA GLY A 353 17.76 3.37 8.23
C GLY A 353 19.25 3.27 8.61
N ASP A 354 20.06 4.25 8.22
CA ASP A 354 21.46 4.34 8.58
C ASP A 354 21.66 4.68 10.06
N ALA A 355 22.81 4.31 10.62
CA ALA A 355 23.19 4.72 11.97
C ALA A 355 23.38 6.25 12.02
N SER A 356 22.89 6.87 13.09
CA SER A 356 22.93 8.34 13.24
C SER A 356 24.35 8.88 13.11
N SER A 357 24.57 9.80 12.18
CA SER A 357 25.85 10.47 11.97
C SER A 357 26.27 11.34 13.17
N LEU A 358 25.31 11.72 14.02
CA LEU A 358 25.53 12.57 15.19
C LEU A 358 26.00 11.78 16.41
N THR A 359 25.45 10.58 16.63
CA THR A 359 25.73 9.77 17.83
C THR A 359 26.59 8.54 17.55
N GLN A 360 26.57 8.01 16.33
CA GLN A 360 27.22 6.75 15.95
C GLN A 360 27.92 6.87 14.58
N LYS A 361 28.65 7.96 14.38
CA LYS A 361 29.31 8.31 13.11
C LYS A 361 30.14 7.17 12.49
N ASP A 362 30.84 6.39 13.31
CA ASP A 362 31.67 5.27 12.83
C ASP A 362 30.86 4.09 12.29
N ARG A 363 29.59 3.96 12.72
CA ARG A 363 28.65 2.94 12.21
C ARG A 363 27.89 3.39 10.98
N SER A 364 27.80 4.69 10.66
CA SER A 364 27.05 5.16 9.49
C SER A 364 27.60 4.59 8.18
N LEU A 365 26.78 3.83 7.47
CA LEU A 365 27.09 3.26 6.15
C LEU A 365 27.28 4.36 5.12
N VAL A 366 26.44 5.41 5.14
CA VAL A 366 26.52 6.52 4.19
C VAL A 366 27.82 7.30 4.36
N TYR A 367 28.22 7.55 5.61
CA TYR A 367 29.49 8.22 5.93
C TYR A 367 30.70 7.35 5.53
N ASN A 368 30.66 6.05 5.82
CA ASN A 368 31.75 5.14 5.50
C ASN A 368 31.92 4.90 3.99
N GLY A 369 30.83 4.88 3.23
CA GLY A 369 30.91 4.85 1.77
C GLY A 369 31.49 6.12 1.20
N PHE A 370 31.09 7.29 1.71
CA PHE A 370 31.70 8.57 1.34
C PHE A 370 33.22 8.56 1.58
N LEU A 371 33.68 8.15 2.76
CA LEU A 371 35.11 8.03 3.04
C LEU A 371 35.83 7.06 2.09
N GLY A 372 35.19 5.94 1.74
CA GLY A 372 35.74 4.97 0.80
C GLY A 372 35.82 5.48 -0.65
N LEU A 373 34.87 6.33 -1.06
CA LEU A 373 34.86 6.99 -2.37
C LEU A 373 35.89 8.13 -2.44
N PHE A 374 36.15 8.82 -1.33
CA PHE A 374 37.06 9.98 -1.24
C PHE A 374 38.20 9.80 -0.21
N PRO A 375 39.08 8.79 -0.38
CA PRO A 375 40.09 8.45 0.63
C PRO A 375 41.21 9.49 0.80
N HIS A 376 41.49 10.30 -0.24
CA HIS A 376 42.60 11.27 -0.24
C HIS A 376 42.27 12.61 0.41
N THR A 377 41.01 12.84 0.79
CA THR A 377 40.56 14.13 1.36
C THR A 377 40.76 14.19 2.89
N PHE A 378 40.99 13.06 3.57
CA PHE A 378 40.93 12.97 5.04
C PHE A 378 42.22 12.46 5.71
N GLY A 379 43.32 12.41 4.96
CA GLY A 379 44.61 11.86 5.41
C GLY A 379 45.55 12.85 6.08
N HIS A 380 45.09 13.75 6.95
CA HIS A 380 45.85 14.43 8.01
C HIS A 380 44.91 15.41 8.72
N LYS A 381 45.02 15.57 10.04
CA LYS A 381 44.23 16.46 10.92
C LYS A 381 43.91 17.82 10.25
N MET A 382 42.79 17.92 9.56
CA MET A 382 42.24 19.20 9.09
C MET A 382 41.16 19.63 10.10
N LYS A 383 41.31 20.84 10.64
CA LYS A 383 40.34 21.40 11.59
C LYS A 383 39.01 21.64 10.87
N ARG A 384 37.94 21.54 11.66
CA ARG A 384 36.54 21.70 11.24
C ARG A 384 36.25 23.03 10.52
N ASP A 385 37.19 23.97 10.42
CA ASP A 385 36.98 25.27 9.79
C ASP A 385 37.50 25.33 8.33
N GLU A 386 38.44 24.47 7.94
CA GLU A 386 39.02 24.48 6.57
C GLU A 386 38.18 23.70 5.55
N ALA A 387 37.45 22.67 6.00
CA ALA A 387 36.44 21.99 5.19
C ALA A 387 35.20 22.89 4.91
N TRP A 388 34.96 23.89 5.77
CA TRP A 388 33.81 24.81 5.68
C TRP A 388 34.09 26.04 4.80
N ALA A 389 35.36 26.38 4.58
CA ALA A 389 35.77 27.49 3.71
C ALA A 389 35.57 27.23 2.20
N PHE A 390 35.42 25.98 1.78
CA PHE A 390 35.17 25.64 0.37
C PHE A 390 33.68 25.67 -0.03
N LEU A 391 32.76 25.87 0.93
CA LEU A 391 31.32 25.65 0.75
C LEU A 391 30.41 26.80 1.20
N HIS A 392 30.90 27.89 1.82
CA HIS A 392 30.04 28.98 2.31
C HIS A 392 30.58 30.40 2.03
N MET A 393 30.40 30.90 0.80
CA MET A 393 30.43 32.35 0.57
C MET A 393 29.03 32.82 0.15
N PRO A 394 28.24 33.42 1.04
CA PRO A 394 27.00 34.12 0.69
C PRO A 394 27.28 35.59 0.36
N ALA A 395 26.62 36.13 -0.66
CA ALA A 395 26.64 37.56 -0.98
C ALA A 395 25.70 38.34 -0.05
N PRO A 396 26.14 39.43 0.60
CA PRO A 396 25.26 40.42 1.22
C PRO A 396 25.14 41.68 0.34
N SER A 397 23.92 41.95 -0.13
CA SER A 397 23.54 43.22 -0.74
C SER A 397 23.42 44.31 0.34
N THR A 398 24.47 45.12 0.48
CA THR A 398 24.56 46.52 0.99
C THR A 398 25.91 46.75 1.66
N SER A 399 26.98 46.63 0.87
CA SER A 399 28.36 46.98 1.20
C SER A 399 28.91 47.74 0.00
N LEU A 400 29.86 48.66 0.21
CA LEU A 400 30.60 49.37 -0.86
C LEU A 400 31.24 48.42 -1.89
N GLU A 401 31.32 47.13 -1.56
CA GLU A 401 31.87 46.06 -2.39
C GLU A 401 30.80 45.21 -3.10
N SER A 402 29.53 45.62 -3.09
CA SER A 402 28.50 44.90 -3.85
C SER A 402 28.66 45.14 -5.34
N THR A 403 28.51 44.10 -6.15
CA THR A 403 28.64 44.15 -7.62
C THR A 403 27.56 44.99 -8.33
N GLU A 404 26.49 45.37 -7.63
CA GLU A 404 25.41 46.25 -8.10
C GLU A 404 25.37 47.58 -7.32
N TYR A 405 26.53 48.08 -6.88
CA TYR A 405 26.62 49.36 -6.17
C TYR A 405 26.33 50.55 -7.11
N ASP A 406 25.27 51.32 -6.83
CA ASP A 406 25.00 52.60 -7.49
C ASP A 406 25.51 53.77 -6.62
N PRO A 407 26.58 54.47 -7.05
CA PRO A 407 27.14 55.58 -6.28
C PRO A 407 26.21 56.78 -6.16
N ILE A 408 25.25 56.96 -7.09
CA ILE A 408 24.35 58.12 -7.07
C ILE A 408 23.30 57.98 -5.96
N ASP A 409 22.73 56.79 -5.79
CA ASP A 409 21.76 56.54 -4.71
C ASP A 409 22.41 56.69 -3.33
N HIS A 410 23.66 56.25 -3.19
CA HIS A 410 24.39 56.40 -1.95
C HIS A 410 24.78 57.87 -1.65
N LEU A 411 25.19 58.62 -2.68
CA LEU A 411 25.45 60.06 -2.54
C LEU A 411 24.17 60.86 -2.23
N ASN A 412 23.03 60.49 -2.83
CA ASN A 412 21.74 61.11 -2.56
C ASN A 412 21.25 60.82 -1.13
N ALA A 413 21.57 59.64 -0.57
CA ALA A 413 21.29 59.32 0.82
C ALA A 413 22.15 60.17 1.80
N ILE A 414 23.44 60.34 1.51
CA ILE A 414 24.39 61.11 2.32
C ILE A 414 24.10 62.63 2.26
N PHE A 415 23.71 63.14 1.10
CA PHE A 415 23.38 64.57 0.89
C PHE A 415 21.87 64.84 0.77
N SER A 416 21.07 64.15 1.57
CA SER A 416 19.60 64.16 1.49
C SER A 416 18.92 65.45 1.97
N HIS A 417 19.64 66.42 2.55
CA HIS A 417 19.08 67.70 3.02
C HIS A 417 20.06 68.87 2.78
N PRO A 418 19.62 70.11 2.44
CA PRO A 418 20.54 71.21 2.10
C PRO A 418 21.57 71.60 3.18
N ALA A 419 21.33 71.20 4.43
CA ALA A 419 22.24 71.42 5.55
C ALA A 419 23.47 70.48 5.54
N THR A 420 23.44 69.37 4.81
CA THR A 420 24.56 68.42 4.70
C THR A 420 25.54 68.76 3.58
N LEU A 421 25.29 69.83 2.81
CA LEU A 421 26.23 70.37 1.82
C LEU A 421 27.52 70.91 2.46
N SER A 422 27.50 71.30 3.74
CA SER A 422 28.71 71.74 4.44
C SER A 422 29.69 70.59 4.74
N SER A 423 29.22 69.34 4.77
CA SER A 423 30.06 68.15 4.99
C SER A 423 30.69 67.57 3.71
N VAL A 424 30.39 68.14 2.54
CA VAL A 424 30.90 67.65 1.24
C VAL A 424 32.43 67.64 1.20
N SER A 425 33.09 68.70 1.71
CA SER A 425 34.56 68.74 1.68
C SER A 425 35.16 67.66 2.58
N ALA A 426 34.60 67.45 3.78
CA ALA A 426 35.07 66.43 4.71
C ALA A 426 34.88 65.01 4.15
N THR A 427 33.76 64.73 3.48
CA THR A 427 33.54 63.44 2.80
C THR A 427 34.47 63.27 1.60
N ALA A 428 34.73 64.33 0.82
CA ALA A 428 35.66 64.29 -0.30
C ALA A 428 37.11 64.09 0.14
N ASP A 429 37.52 64.72 1.24
CA ASP A 429 38.87 64.58 1.79
C ASP A 429 39.07 63.18 2.40
N ALA A 430 38.05 62.63 3.07
CA ALA A 430 38.08 61.24 3.55
C ALA A 430 38.13 60.23 2.39
N LEU A 431 37.40 60.46 1.30
CA LEU A 431 37.45 59.62 0.10
C LEU A 431 38.81 59.70 -0.60
N ARG A 432 39.43 60.88 -0.66
CA ARG A 432 40.79 61.02 -1.20
C ARG A 432 41.83 60.31 -0.34
N SER A 433 41.75 60.45 0.98
CA SER A 433 42.64 59.72 1.88
C SER A 433 42.48 58.21 1.71
N TYR A 434 41.25 57.72 1.60
CA TYR A 434 40.99 56.30 1.38
C TYR A 434 41.47 55.83 0.00
N GLN A 435 41.36 56.68 -1.03
CA GLN A 435 41.90 56.39 -2.36
C GLN A 435 43.44 56.32 -2.33
N ASP A 436 44.09 57.27 -1.65
CA ASP A 436 45.56 57.30 -1.56
C ASP A 436 46.07 56.09 -0.76
N ASP A 437 45.40 55.69 0.33
CA ASP A 437 45.74 54.48 1.11
C ASP A 437 45.56 53.20 0.25
N LEU A 438 44.48 53.12 -0.53
CA LEU A 438 44.24 52.02 -1.47
C LEU A 438 45.29 51.96 -2.57
N ASP A 439 45.68 53.09 -3.13
CA ASP A 439 46.70 53.15 -4.18
C ASP A 439 48.08 52.74 -3.63
N GLU A 440 48.41 53.05 -2.37
CA GLU A 440 49.63 52.59 -1.70
C GLU A 440 49.59 51.07 -1.42
N ASP A 441 48.46 50.55 -0.95
CA ASP A 441 48.26 49.11 -0.75
C ASP A 441 48.32 48.34 -2.07
N ILE A 442 47.68 48.85 -3.13
CA ILE A 442 47.73 48.25 -4.47
C ILE A 442 49.16 48.30 -5.02
N ALA A 443 49.88 49.40 -4.85
CA ALA A 443 51.28 49.49 -5.28
C ALA A 443 52.17 48.47 -4.52
N GLY A 444 51.93 48.27 -3.22
CA GLY A 444 52.60 47.25 -2.41
C GLY A 444 52.27 45.81 -2.86
N PHE A 445 50.99 45.54 -3.14
CA PHE A 445 50.55 44.24 -3.66
C PHE A 445 51.08 43.99 -5.08
N VAL A 446 51.06 44.98 -5.98
CA VAL A 446 51.58 44.82 -7.35
C VAL A 446 53.10 44.65 -7.34
N ALA A 447 53.84 45.32 -6.45
CA ALA A 447 55.29 45.12 -6.33
C ALA A 447 55.65 43.72 -5.78
N SER A 448 54.93 43.25 -4.75
CA SER A 448 55.12 41.90 -4.21
C SER A 448 54.68 40.80 -5.17
N GLN A 449 53.55 41.00 -5.87
CA GLN A 449 53.06 40.15 -6.96
C GLN A 449 54.05 40.11 -8.12
N SER A 450 54.65 41.24 -8.53
CA SER A 450 55.63 41.27 -9.63
C SER A 450 56.93 40.53 -9.29
N SER A 451 57.41 40.62 -8.06
CA SER A 451 58.59 39.83 -7.62
C SER A 451 58.26 38.35 -7.47
N SER A 452 57.06 38.03 -6.96
CA SER A 452 56.59 36.65 -6.76
C SER A 452 56.28 35.99 -8.09
N ASP A 453 55.73 36.73 -9.07
CA ASP A 453 55.44 36.25 -10.42
C ASP A 453 56.74 36.09 -11.22
N ALA A 454 57.75 36.95 -11.06
CA ALA A 454 59.06 36.72 -11.68
C ALA A 454 59.74 35.45 -11.14
N ASP A 455 59.75 35.25 -9.81
CA ASP A 455 60.31 34.06 -9.17
C ASP A 455 59.45 32.80 -9.47
N SER A 456 58.13 32.95 -9.55
CA SER A 456 57.18 31.87 -9.87
C SER A 456 57.24 31.50 -11.34
N VAL A 457 57.39 32.46 -12.27
CA VAL A 457 57.60 32.20 -13.69
C VAL A 457 58.96 31.54 -13.90
N GLN A 458 60.01 31.95 -13.18
CA GLN A 458 61.32 31.31 -13.26
C GLN A 458 61.30 29.89 -12.68
N ARG A 459 60.60 29.66 -11.56
CA ARG A 459 60.36 28.31 -11.01
C ARG A 459 59.46 27.46 -11.91
N ILE A 460 58.44 28.04 -12.54
CA ILE A 460 57.56 27.35 -13.49
C ILE A 460 58.33 27.04 -14.78
N GLN A 461 59.20 27.92 -15.27
CA GLN A 461 60.05 27.63 -16.42
C GLN A 461 61.10 26.57 -16.11
N ALA A 462 61.74 26.63 -14.93
CA ALA A 462 62.66 25.59 -14.47
C ALA A 462 61.93 24.26 -14.26
N ALA A 463 60.77 24.26 -13.61
CA ALA A 463 59.93 23.08 -13.43
C ALA A 463 59.40 22.55 -14.75
N LYS A 464 59.08 23.42 -15.74
CA LYS A 464 58.66 23.01 -17.09
C LYS A 464 59.82 22.44 -17.88
N ALA A 465 61.04 22.95 -17.71
CA ALA A 465 62.24 22.38 -18.30
C ALA A 465 62.58 21.03 -17.67
N GLU A 466 62.49 20.90 -16.34
CA GLU A 466 62.64 19.64 -15.63
C GLU A 466 61.51 18.65 -15.97
N LEU A 467 60.26 19.11 -16.11
CA LEU A 467 59.14 18.28 -16.58
C LEU A 467 59.33 17.86 -18.01
N ALA A 468 59.83 18.73 -18.90
CA ALA A 468 60.14 18.36 -20.28
C ALA A 468 61.28 17.33 -20.33
N ASP A 469 62.29 17.47 -19.47
CA ASP A 469 63.41 16.53 -19.36
C ASP A 469 62.97 15.22 -18.70
N LEU A 470 62.06 15.28 -17.73
CA LEU A 470 61.42 14.13 -17.10
C LEU A 470 60.48 13.44 -18.09
N PHE A 471 59.71 14.16 -18.89
CA PHE A 471 58.89 13.60 -19.95
C PHE A 471 59.77 12.96 -21.01
N LYS A 472 60.88 13.58 -21.41
CA LYS A 472 61.88 12.92 -22.27
C LYS A 472 62.48 11.68 -21.65
N LYS A 473 62.77 11.70 -20.34
CA LYS A 473 63.28 10.52 -19.62
C LYS A 473 62.23 9.43 -19.54
N ILE A 474 60.99 9.77 -19.20
CA ILE A 474 59.83 8.88 -19.15
C ILE A 474 59.55 8.32 -20.54
N GLU A 475 59.61 9.14 -21.59
CA GLU A 475 59.41 8.72 -22.97
C GLU A 475 60.56 7.83 -23.42
N SER A 476 61.81 8.13 -23.08
CA SER A 476 62.95 7.23 -23.33
C SER A 476 62.90 5.94 -22.51
N VAL A 477 62.34 5.99 -21.29
CA VAL A 477 62.16 4.81 -20.43
C VAL A 477 60.97 4.01 -20.93
N ARG A 478 59.91 4.66 -21.40
CA ARG A 478 58.74 4.04 -22.03
C ARG A 478 59.12 3.42 -23.36
N GLU A 479 59.97 4.07 -24.15
CA GLU A 479 60.47 3.56 -25.42
C GLU A 479 61.49 2.46 -25.21
N ARG A 480 62.39 2.57 -24.23
CA ARG A 480 63.25 1.45 -23.80
C ARG A 480 62.44 0.32 -23.20
N ALA A 481 61.38 0.60 -22.45
CA ALA A 481 60.48 -0.40 -21.88
C ALA A 481 59.63 -1.03 -22.99
N MET A 482 59.18 -0.28 -23.99
CA MET A 482 58.49 -0.81 -25.18
C MET A 482 59.43 -1.64 -26.03
N GLN A 483 60.67 -1.21 -26.25
CA GLN A 483 61.69 -1.99 -26.95
C GLN A 483 62.09 -3.22 -26.13
N THR A 484 62.20 -3.11 -24.81
CA THR A 484 62.47 -4.24 -23.92
C THR A 484 61.28 -5.18 -23.87
N GLU A 485 60.05 -4.67 -23.84
CA GLU A 485 58.81 -5.43 -23.93
C GLU A 485 58.70 -6.09 -25.28
N GLN A 486 59.01 -5.40 -26.38
CA GLN A 486 59.02 -5.95 -27.73
C GLN A 486 60.11 -7.01 -27.88
N THR A 487 61.31 -6.78 -27.35
CA THR A 487 62.42 -7.74 -27.33
C THR A 487 62.09 -8.94 -26.43
N ILE A 488 61.50 -8.73 -25.25
CA ILE A 488 61.01 -9.80 -24.37
C ILE A 488 59.84 -10.52 -25.04
N THR A 489 58.94 -9.83 -25.73
CA THR A 489 57.80 -10.42 -26.44
C THR A 489 58.27 -11.21 -27.64
N GLU A 490 59.31 -10.78 -28.34
CA GLU A 490 59.98 -11.54 -29.41
C GLU A 490 60.75 -12.74 -28.84
N MET A 491 61.54 -12.56 -27.77
CA MET A 491 62.24 -13.66 -27.09
C MET A 491 61.27 -14.67 -26.46
N THR A 492 60.15 -14.21 -25.92
CA THR A 492 59.10 -15.04 -25.32
C THR A 492 58.04 -15.45 -26.34
N ALA A 493 58.06 -14.97 -27.59
CA ALA A 493 57.16 -15.42 -28.64
C ALA A 493 57.41 -16.90 -28.93
N ASP A 494 58.68 -17.31 -28.97
CA ASP A 494 59.06 -18.71 -29.11
C ASP A 494 58.68 -19.53 -27.87
N ILE A 495 58.79 -18.96 -26.66
CA ILE A 495 58.35 -19.62 -25.41
C ILE A 495 56.83 -19.77 -25.37
N LYS A 496 56.08 -18.74 -25.79
CA LYS A 496 54.62 -18.74 -25.86
C LYS A 496 54.13 -19.67 -26.96
N ARG A 497 54.87 -19.77 -28.07
CA ARG A 497 54.63 -20.76 -29.13
C ARG A 497 54.93 -22.17 -28.65
N LEU A 498 56.00 -22.36 -27.87
CA LEU A 498 56.34 -23.64 -27.24
C LEU A 498 55.30 -24.04 -26.18
N ASP A 499 54.83 -23.09 -25.37
CA ASP A 499 53.83 -23.33 -24.33
C ASP A 499 52.44 -23.56 -24.93
N SER A 500 52.09 -22.83 -26.00
CA SER A 500 50.89 -23.12 -26.81
C SER A 500 50.99 -24.49 -27.47
N THR A 501 52.17 -24.87 -27.96
CA THR A 501 52.43 -26.21 -28.52
C THR A 501 52.30 -27.27 -27.45
N LYS A 502 52.87 -27.07 -26.26
CA LYS A 502 52.76 -27.96 -25.10
C LYS A 502 51.31 -28.08 -24.63
N LYS A 503 50.56 -26.97 -24.57
CA LYS A 503 49.14 -26.95 -24.21
C LYS A 503 48.31 -27.71 -25.25
N ASN A 504 48.55 -27.48 -26.54
CA ASN A 504 47.89 -28.21 -27.63
C ASN A 504 48.23 -29.71 -27.60
N LEU A 505 49.49 -30.08 -27.34
CA LEU A 505 49.93 -31.47 -27.16
C LEU A 505 49.26 -32.12 -25.94
N THR A 506 49.17 -31.40 -24.83
CA THR A 506 48.55 -31.88 -23.58
C THR A 506 47.05 -32.04 -23.74
N LEU A 507 46.37 -31.09 -24.39
CA LEU A 507 44.95 -31.17 -24.73
C LEU A 507 44.69 -32.34 -25.69
N SER A 508 45.52 -32.50 -26.73
CA SER A 508 45.41 -33.61 -27.69
C SER A 508 45.64 -34.97 -27.03
N MET A 509 46.67 -35.08 -26.18
CA MET A 509 46.96 -36.31 -25.44
C MET A 509 45.84 -36.65 -24.45
N THR A 510 45.29 -35.67 -23.75
CA THR A 510 44.15 -35.86 -22.84
C THR A 510 42.88 -36.26 -23.60
N ALA A 511 42.61 -35.64 -24.76
CA ALA A 511 41.47 -35.99 -25.61
C ALA A 511 41.60 -37.42 -26.15
N LEU A 512 42.78 -37.82 -26.63
CA LEU A 512 43.05 -39.19 -27.10
C LEU A 512 42.93 -40.22 -25.97
N LYS A 513 43.46 -39.94 -24.77
CA LYS A 513 43.31 -40.81 -23.61
C LYS A 513 41.85 -40.97 -23.20
N ARG A 514 41.08 -39.88 -23.17
CA ARG A 514 39.63 -39.92 -22.86
C ARG A 514 38.83 -40.66 -23.94
N LEU A 515 39.24 -40.56 -25.20
CA LEU A 515 38.61 -41.29 -26.31
C LEU A 515 38.89 -42.79 -26.18
N GLN A 516 40.12 -43.18 -25.85
CA GLN A 516 40.47 -44.57 -25.56
C GLN A 516 39.65 -45.11 -24.38
N MET A 517 39.56 -44.36 -23.27
CA MET A 517 38.74 -44.73 -22.11
C MET A 517 37.26 -44.92 -22.49
N LEU A 518 36.70 -44.03 -23.32
CA LEU A 518 35.31 -44.13 -23.77
C LEU A 518 35.08 -45.39 -24.62
N THR A 519 35.98 -45.70 -25.55
CA THR A 519 35.87 -46.91 -26.38
C THR A 519 35.96 -48.18 -25.54
N THR A 520 36.92 -48.27 -24.61
CA THR A 520 37.05 -49.43 -23.71
C THR A 520 35.82 -49.57 -22.79
N ALA A 521 35.33 -48.47 -22.22
CA ALA A 521 34.15 -48.50 -21.36
C ALA A 521 32.89 -48.87 -22.14
N TYR A 522 32.74 -48.43 -23.39
CA TYR A 522 31.64 -48.83 -24.28
C TYR A 522 31.66 -50.34 -24.57
N GLU A 523 32.82 -50.92 -24.91
CA GLU A 523 32.94 -52.36 -25.18
C GLU A 523 32.61 -53.21 -23.95
N GLN A 524 33.08 -52.78 -22.77
CA GLN A 524 32.76 -53.41 -21.49
C GLN A 524 31.26 -53.31 -21.17
N LEU A 525 30.65 -52.14 -21.35
CA LEU A 525 29.21 -51.93 -21.11
C LEU A 525 28.36 -52.82 -22.02
N ARG A 526 28.74 -52.96 -23.29
CA ARG A 526 28.06 -53.84 -24.23
C ARG A 526 28.14 -55.32 -23.82
N SER A 527 29.26 -55.76 -23.23
CA SER A 527 29.40 -57.13 -22.73
C SER A 527 28.55 -57.37 -21.48
N LEU A 528 28.58 -56.44 -20.52
CA LEU A 528 27.81 -56.53 -19.27
C LEU A 528 26.29 -56.47 -19.51
N SER A 529 25.85 -55.65 -20.47
CA SER A 529 24.45 -55.55 -20.89
C SER A 529 23.90 -56.91 -21.32
N LYS A 530 24.67 -57.66 -22.13
CA LYS A 530 24.29 -59.01 -22.59
C LYS A 530 24.24 -60.04 -21.46
N ALA A 531 25.08 -59.87 -20.44
CA ALA A 531 25.12 -60.74 -19.27
C ALA A 531 24.06 -60.40 -18.21
N ARG A 532 23.27 -59.32 -18.42
CA ARG A 532 22.25 -58.80 -17.49
C ARG A 532 22.78 -58.47 -16.08
N GLN A 533 24.05 -58.08 -15.98
CA GLN A 533 24.66 -57.64 -14.72
C GLN A 533 24.36 -56.16 -14.47
N TYR A 534 23.12 -55.86 -14.04
CA TYR A 534 22.60 -54.49 -13.97
C TYR A 534 23.38 -53.58 -13.00
N GLY A 535 23.85 -54.09 -11.86
CA GLY A 535 24.64 -53.29 -10.91
C GLY A 535 25.93 -52.73 -11.50
N GLU A 536 26.70 -53.56 -12.22
CA GLU A 536 27.93 -53.15 -12.90
C GLU A 536 27.63 -52.29 -14.15
N CYS A 537 26.55 -52.59 -14.87
CA CYS A 537 26.08 -51.78 -15.99
C CYS A 537 25.78 -50.34 -15.57
N ALA A 538 25.12 -50.13 -14.42
CA ALA A 538 24.76 -48.79 -13.94
C ALA A 538 25.98 -47.91 -13.69
N GLN A 539 27.00 -48.43 -13.00
CA GLN A 539 28.24 -47.70 -12.70
C GLN A 539 29.00 -47.34 -13.97
N LEU A 540 29.14 -48.31 -14.87
CA LEU A 540 29.87 -48.10 -16.12
C LEU A 540 29.11 -47.18 -17.07
N LEU A 541 27.78 -47.26 -17.11
CA LEU A 541 26.93 -46.37 -17.90
C LEU A 541 27.06 -44.91 -17.43
N GLN A 542 27.10 -44.65 -16.12
CA GLN A 542 27.34 -43.29 -15.62
C GLN A 542 28.71 -42.75 -16.06
N ALA A 543 29.77 -43.56 -15.98
CA ALA A 543 31.10 -43.18 -16.43
C ALA A 543 31.15 -42.92 -17.95
N VAL A 544 30.51 -43.77 -18.75
CA VAL A 544 30.36 -43.60 -20.20
C VAL A 544 29.62 -42.30 -20.52
N LEU A 545 28.51 -42.02 -19.84
CA LEU A 545 27.72 -40.80 -20.07
C LEU A 545 28.52 -39.54 -19.75
N GLN A 546 29.26 -39.53 -18.64
CA GLN A 546 30.17 -38.42 -18.30
C GLN A 546 31.25 -38.23 -19.38
N LEU A 547 31.88 -39.31 -19.84
CA LEU A 547 32.90 -39.25 -20.91
C LEU A 547 32.32 -38.74 -22.24
N VAL A 548 31.12 -39.17 -22.62
CA VAL A 548 30.43 -38.70 -23.85
C VAL A 548 30.16 -37.19 -23.78
N THR A 549 29.85 -36.63 -22.60
CA THR A 549 29.62 -35.17 -22.50
C THR A 549 30.82 -34.33 -22.93
N HIS A 550 32.04 -34.79 -22.63
CA HIS A 550 33.28 -34.11 -23.01
C HIS A 550 33.50 -34.07 -24.53
N PHE A 551 32.90 -35.01 -25.27
CA PHE A 551 33.03 -35.10 -26.73
C PHE A 551 31.88 -34.42 -27.50
N LYS A 552 30.95 -33.73 -26.81
CA LYS A 552 29.84 -33.01 -27.46
C LYS A 552 30.32 -31.97 -28.48
N SER A 553 31.41 -31.26 -28.21
CA SER A 553 32.01 -30.27 -29.13
C SER A 553 32.76 -30.90 -30.32
N TYR A 554 33.07 -32.20 -30.26
CA TYR A 554 33.77 -32.96 -31.30
C TYR A 554 32.81 -33.76 -32.20
N ARG A 555 31.51 -33.48 -32.12
CA ARG A 555 30.45 -34.18 -32.88
C ARG A 555 30.59 -34.04 -34.40
N SER A 556 31.36 -33.06 -34.89
CA SER A 556 31.71 -32.90 -36.30
C SER A 556 32.64 -34.00 -36.83
N ILE A 557 33.25 -34.81 -35.96
CA ILE A 557 34.11 -35.93 -36.34
C ILE A 557 33.25 -37.20 -36.45
N ASP A 558 33.14 -37.76 -37.65
CA ASP A 558 32.24 -38.88 -37.97
C ASP A 558 32.43 -40.12 -37.08
N GLN A 559 33.68 -40.46 -36.72
CA GLN A 559 33.97 -41.62 -35.87
C GLN A 559 33.46 -41.42 -34.43
N ILE A 560 33.57 -40.21 -33.88
CA ILE A 560 33.06 -39.86 -32.55
C ILE A 560 31.53 -39.80 -32.58
N ALA A 561 30.95 -39.26 -33.65
CA ALA A 561 29.50 -39.24 -33.86
C ALA A 561 28.92 -40.66 -34.00
N THR A 562 29.69 -41.61 -34.54
CA THR A 562 29.31 -43.02 -34.63
C THR A 562 29.37 -43.70 -33.26
N LEU A 563 30.45 -43.49 -32.50
CA LEU A 563 30.58 -44.01 -31.14
C LEU A 563 29.48 -43.48 -30.21
N SER A 564 29.15 -42.18 -30.30
CA SER A 564 28.07 -41.58 -29.53
C SER A 564 26.69 -42.15 -29.89
N ARG A 565 26.46 -42.53 -31.16
CA ARG A 565 25.23 -43.22 -31.58
C ARG A 565 25.17 -44.63 -31.01
N ASN A 566 26.27 -45.38 -31.11
CA ASN A 566 26.37 -46.73 -30.56
C ASN A 566 26.13 -46.77 -29.04
N VAL A 567 26.57 -45.75 -28.30
CA VAL A 567 26.26 -45.61 -26.87
C VAL A 567 24.76 -45.38 -26.66
N ALA A 568 24.12 -44.51 -27.46
CA ALA A 568 22.68 -44.26 -27.38
C ALA A 568 21.84 -45.51 -27.71
N ASP A 569 22.29 -46.34 -28.67
CA ASP A 569 21.62 -47.60 -29.00
C ASP A 569 21.65 -48.57 -27.79
N VAL A 570 22.80 -48.70 -27.12
CA VAL A 570 22.92 -49.53 -25.89
C VAL A 570 22.07 -48.98 -24.74
N GLN A 571 21.88 -47.66 -24.64
CA GLN A 571 20.96 -47.06 -23.67
C GLN A 571 19.51 -47.48 -23.92
N GLY A 572 19.09 -47.49 -25.20
CA GLY A 572 17.75 -47.95 -25.60
C GLY A 572 17.53 -49.43 -25.30
N GLU A 573 18.50 -50.28 -25.67
CA GLU A 573 18.47 -51.72 -25.41
C GLU A 573 18.36 -52.02 -23.89
N LEU A 574 19.16 -51.34 -23.06
CA LEU A 574 19.11 -51.50 -21.60
C LEU A 574 17.77 -51.09 -21.01
N LEU A 575 17.17 -49.99 -21.48
CA LEU A 575 15.86 -49.54 -21.02
C LEU A 575 14.77 -50.57 -21.29
N GLU A 576 14.71 -51.07 -22.53
CA GLU A 576 13.73 -52.07 -22.93
C GLU A 576 13.91 -53.39 -22.15
N GLN A 577 15.16 -53.83 -22.01
CA GLN A 577 15.49 -55.05 -21.28
C GLN A 577 15.08 -54.98 -19.81
N VAL A 578 15.31 -53.85 -19.13
CA VAL A 578 14.89 -53.65 -17.74
C VAL A 578 13.36 -53.62 -17.65
N CYS A 579 12.66 -52.88 -18.51
CA CYS A 579 11.21 -52.84 -18.50
C CYS A 579 10.58 -54.22 -18.72
N GLU A 580 11.09 -55.01 -19.67
CA GLU A 580 10.63 -56.38 -19.94
C GLU A 580 10.83 -57.30 -18.72
N ASP A 581 11.97 -57.19 -18.04
CA ASP A 581 12.25 -57.98 -16.85
C ASP A 581 11.32 -57.64 -15.68
N PHE A 582 10.95 -56.37 -15.51
CA PHE A 582 9.90 -55.95 -14.57
C PHE A 582 8.54 -56.54 -14.96
N GLU A 583 8.14 -56.40 -16.23
CA GLU A 583 6.85 -56.91 -16.73
C GLU A 583 6.68 -58.42 -16.50
N VAL A 584 7.69 -59.21 -16.91
CA VAL A 584 7.66 -60.67 -16.78
C VAL A 584 7.67 -61.11 -15.33
N THR A 585 8.46 -60.47 -14.47
CA THR A 585 8.59 -60.85 -13.06
C THR A 585 7.29 -60.59 -12.30
N PHE A 586 6.63 -59.45 -12.54
CA PHE A 586 5.35 -59.11 -11.93
C PHE A 586 4.20 -59.96 -12.49
N ALA A 587 4.20 -60.27 -13.78
CA ALA A 587 3.18 -61.14 -14.38
C ALA A 587 3.25 -62.59 -13.86
N LYS A 588 4.44 -63.09 -13.53
CA LYS A 588 4.65 -64.45 -12.99
C LYS A 588 4.57 -64.55 -11.47
N GLY A 589 4.50 -63.43 -10.75
CA GLY A 589 4.55 -63.41 -9.28
C GLY A 589 5.89 -63.83 -8.68
N GLU A 590 6.99 -63.70 -9.44
CA GLU A 590 8.36 -64.08 -9.00
C GLU A 590 9.09 -62.91 -8.30
N THR A 591 8.36 -61.88 -7.87
CA THR A 591 8.92 -60.62 -7.32
C THR A 591 9.83 -60.84 -6.12
N ALA A 592 9.50 -61.78 -5.23
CA ALA A 592 10.32 -62.13 -4.07
C ALA A 592 11.66 -62.78 -4.45
N GLN A 593 11.69 -63.60 -5.51
CA GLN A 593 12.88 -64.35 -5.93
C GLN A 593 13.87 -63.48 -6.72
N ARG A 594 13.38 -62.53 -7.51
CA ARG A 594 14.20 -61.64 -8.36
C ARG A 594 14.39 -60.23 -7.80
N LYS A 595 14.02 -60.00 -6.53
CA LYS A 595 14.08 -58.69 -5.87
C LYS A 595 15.44 -57.99 -5.97
N ALA A 596 16.55 -58.71 -5.78
CA ALA A 596 17.89 -58.13 -5.87
C ALA A 596 18.23 -57.66 -7.29
N MET A 597 17.89 -58.47 -8.30
CA MET A 597 18.08 -58.14 -9.72
C MET A 597 17.26 -56.91 -10.11
N LEU A 598 16.00 -56.82 -9.66
CA LEU A 598 15.13 -55.67 -9.94
C LEU A 598 15.62 -54.39 -9.24
N ALA A 599 16.13 -54.50 -8.01
CA ALA A 599 16.72 -53.37 -7.29
C ALA A 599 17.99 -52.84 -8.00
N GLU A 600 18.84 -53.73 -8.51
CA GLU A 600 20.00 -53.37 -9.33
C GLU A 600 19.59 -52.77 -10.69
N ALA A 601 18.50 -53.26 -11.29
CA ALA A 601 17.95 -52.71 -12.52
C ALA A 601 17.43 -51.27 -12.35
N CYS A 602 16.90 -50.92 -11.17
CA CYS A 602 16.53 -49.54 -10.83
C CYS A 602 17.75 -48.58 -10.89
N LEU A 603 18.95 -49.04 -10.55
CA LEU A 603 20.17 -48.23 -10.65
C LEU A 603 20.53 -47.90 -12.11
N VAL A 604 20.24 -48.83 -13.03
CA VAL A 604 20.41 -48.59 -14.48
C VAL A 604 19.39 -47.55 -14.96
N ILE A 605 18.14 -47.65 -14.51
CA ILE A 605 17.08 -46.67 -14.83
C ILE A 605 17.46 -45.27 -14.30
N ASP A 606 18.04 -45.18 -13.10
CA ASP A 606 18.56 -43.92 -12.57
C ASP A 606 19.72 -43.34 -13.40
N ALA A 607 20.61 -44.19 -13.91
CA ALA A 607 21.68 -43.77 -14.82
C ALA A 607 21.16 -43.33 -16.20
N LEU A 608 20.02 -43.86 -16.67
CA LEU A 608 19.37 -43.49 -17.93
C LEU A 608 18.59 -42.17 -17.82
N GLY A 609 18.14 -41.80 -16.62
CA GLY A 609 17.51 -40.51 -16.31
C GLY A 609 16.00 -40.56 -16.08
N GLU A 610 15.40 -39.39 -15.87
CA GLU A 610 14.03 -39.23 -15.39
C GLU A 610 12.96 -39.84 -16.32
N HIS A 611 13.13 -39.73 -17.64
CA HIS A 611 12.17 -40.29 -18.59
C HIS A 611 12.00 -41.81 -18.45
N ALA A 612 13.10 -42.53 -18.22
CA ALA A 612 13.09 -43.97 -17.98
C ALA A 612 12.38 -44.32 -16.66
N ARG A 613 12.63 -43.53 -15.61
CA ARG A 613 12.00 -43.67 -14.29
C ARG A 613 10.48 -43.50 -14.39
N THR A 614 10.01 -42.42 -15.00
CA THR A 614 8.56 -42.12 -15.13
C THR A 614 7.83 -43.21 -15.90
N ARG A 615 8.44 -43.76 -16.98
CA ARG A 615 7.85 -44.87 -17.74
C ARG A 615 7.61 -46.10 -16.85
N LEU A 616 8.61 -46.50 -16.05
CA LEU A 616 8.51 -47.68 -15.18
C LEU A 616 7.51 -47.47 -14.03
N ILE A 617 7.53 -46.29 -13.39
CA ILE A 617 6.58 -45.94 -12.32
C ILE A 617 5.14 -45.93 -12.83
N ASN A 618 4.89 -45.34 -14.01
CA ASN A 618 3.56 -45.30 -14.61
C ASN A 618 3.04 -46.69 -14.96
N TRP A 619 3.89 -47.56 -15.50
CA TRP A 619 3.55 -48.96 -15.74
C TRP A 619 3.19 -49.68 -14.43
N TYR A 620 3.99 -49.50 -13.38
CA TYR A 620 3.76 -50.12 -12.09
C TYR A 620 2.43 -49.67 -11.47
N CYS A 621 2.18 -48.36 -11.40
CA CYS A 621 0.93 -47.79 -10.86
C CYS A 621 -0.30 -48.31 -11.63
N ASN A 622 -0.22 -48.34 -12.97
CA ASN A 622 -1.31 -48.86 -13.79
C ASN A 622 -1.55 -50.36 -13.60
N THR A 623 -0.49 -51.14 -13.39
CA THR A 623 -0.60 -52.58 -13.15
C THR A 623 -1.25 -52.87 -11.80
N GLN A 624 -0.81 -52.18 -10.74
CA GLN A 624 -1.37 -52.37 -9.38
C GLN A 624 -2.82 -51.88 -9.28
N LEU A 625 -3.17 -50.76 -9.94
CA LEU A 625 -4.53 -50.21 -9.90
C LEU A 625 -5.49 -50.86 -10.92
N ARG A 626 -5.03 -51.84 -11.70
CA ARG A 626 -5.86 -52.50 -12.71
C ARG A 626 -7.06 -53.22 -12.10
N GLU A 627 -6.85 -53.97 -11.01
CA GLU A 627 -7.93 -54.67 -10.29
C GLU A 627 -8.90 -53.69 -9.64
N TYR A 628 -8.39 -52.61 -9.05
CA TYR A 628 -9.21 -51.52 -8.50
C TYR A 628 -10.19 -50.97 -9.53
N ARG A 629 -9.67 -50.61 -10.72
CA ARG A 629 -10.47 -50.08 -11.84
C ARG A 629 -11.46 -51.10 -12.42
N GLN A 630 -11.34 -52.39 -12.09
CA GLN A 630 -12.31 -53.41 -12.47
C GLN A 630 -13.42 -53.55 -11.42
N VAL A 631 -13.07 -53.57 -10.13
CA VAL A 631 -14.01 -53.77 -9.01
C VAL A 631 -14.93 -52.57 -8.80
N PHE A 632 -14.42 -51.35 -8.99
CA PHE A 632 -15.14 -50.12 -8.60
C PHE A 632 -15.67 -49.31 -9.80
N ARG A 633 -15.93 -49.98 -10.93
CA ARG A 633 -16.51 -49.32 -12.12
C ARG A 633 -17.87 -48.71 -11.79
N GLY A 634 -18.14 -47.52 -12.33
CA GLY A 634 -19.36 -46.74 -12.07
C GLY A 634 -20.70 -47.31 -12.57
N ASN A 635 -20.79 -48.62 -12.82
CA ASN A 635 -22.03 -49.35 -13.12
C ASN A 635 -22.34 -50.45 -12.08
N ASP A 636 -21.40 -50.84 -11.21
CA ASP A 636 -21.60 -51.86 -10.18
C ASP A 636 -22.00 -51.24 -8.83
N GLU A 637 -22.76 -51.96 -8.02
CA GLU A 637 -23.21 -51.56 -6.67
C GLU A 637 -22.02 -51.24 -5.74
N ALA A 638 -20.88 -51.89 -5.95
CA ALA A 638 -19.64 -51.61 -5.24
C ALA A 638 -19.06 -50.20 -5.52
N GLY A 639 -19.44 -49.59 -6.65
CA GLY A 639 -19.01 -48.27 -7.07
C GLY A 639 -19.95 -47.13 -6.67
N SER A 640 -21.07 -47.39 -5.99
CA SER A 640 -22.03 -46.35 -5.56
C SER A 640 -21.46 -45.42 -4.48
N LEU A 641 -22.12 -44.27 -4.27
CA LEU A 641 -21.75 -43.30 -3.22
C LEU A 641 -21.90 -43.90 -1.81
N ASP A 642 -22.80 -44.86 -1.62
CA ASP A 642 -23.04 -45.49 -0.30
C ASP A 642 -21.85 -46.36 0.18
N ASN A 643 -20.92 -46.69 -0.72
CA ASN A 643 -19.83 -47.64 -0.46
C ASN A 643 -18.43 -47.03 -0.60
N ILE A 644 -18.27 -45.70 -0.52
CA ILE A 644 -16.96 -45.05 -0.69
C ILE A 644 -15.90 -45.55 0.31
N GLY A 645 -16.28 -45.85 1.55
CA GLY A 645 -15.37 -46.40 2.56
C GLY A 645 -14.73 -47.74 2.16
N ARG A 646 -15.37 -48.51 1.26
CA ARG A 646 -14.78 -49.73 0.68
C ARG A 646 -13.62 -49.42 -0.26
N ARG A 647 -13.66 -48.31 -1.02
CA ARG A 647 -12.58 -47.86 -1.91
C ARG A 647 -11.33 -47.53 -1.11
N TYR A 648 -11.48 -46.72 -0.05
CA TYR A 648 -10.39 -46.34 0.85
C TYR A 648 -9.80 -47.54 1.60
N SER A 649 -10.65 -48.46 2.05
CA SER A 649 -10.20 -49.69 2.69
C SER A 649 -9.42 -50.60 1.73
N TRP A 650 -9.82 -50.68 0.46
CA TRP A 650 -9.09 -51.44 -0.56
C TRP A 650 -7.70 -50.85 -0.80
N PHE A 651 -7.61 -49.53 -0.99
CA PHE A 651 -6.34 -48.85 -1.20
C PHE A 651 -5.39 -49.00 0.00
N ASN A 652 -5.92 -48.87 1.23
CA ASN A 652 -5.13 -49.09 2.44
C ASN A 652 -4.56 -50.52 2.55
N ARG A 653 -5.23 -51.54 2.00
CA ARG A 653 -4.68 -52.90 1.92
C ARG A 653 -3.57 -53.00 0.88
N MET A 654 -3.79 -52.46 -0.31
CA MET A 654 -2.78 -52.42 -1.38
C MET A 654 -1.51 -51.70 -0.93
N MET A 655 -1.65 -50.58 -0.23
CA MET A 655 -0.52 -49.85 0.32
C MET A 655 0.26 -50.65 1.37
N LYS A 656 -0.40 -51.49 2.17
CA LYS A 656 0.30 -52.40 3.09
C LYS A 656 1.10 -53.47 2.32
N THR A 657 0.54 -54.00 1.24
CA THR A 657 1.25 -54.94 0.35
C THR A 657 2.49 -54.27 -0.26
N TYR A 658 2.37 -53.03 -0.73
CA TYR A 658 3.52 -52.27 -1.23
C TYR A 658 4.61 -52.13 -0.17
N ASP A 659 4.27 -51.67 1.04
CA ASP A 659 5.24 -51.42 2.12
C ASP A 659 6.03 -52.69 2.51
N VAL A 660 5.37 -53.85 2.46
CA VAL A 660 5.96 -55.13 2.88
C VAL A 660 6.73 -55.81 1.75
N GLU A 661 6.18 -55.85 0.54
CA GLU A 661 6.70 -56.72 -0.54
C GLU A 661 7.47 -55.93 -1.61
N HIS A 662 7.03 -54.72 -1.97
CA HIS A 662 7.54 -54.00 -3.15
C HIS A 662 8.43 -52.80 -2.82
N ALA A 663 8.31 -52.20 -1.63
CA ALA A 663 9.04 -50.98 -1.25
C ALA A 663 10.56 -51.13 -1.39
N SER A 664 11.08 -52.32 -1.07
CA SER A 664 12.51 -52.64 -1.17
C SER A 664 13.06 -52.87 -2.58
N ILE A 665 12.20 -52.93 -3.61
CA ILE A 665 12.61 -53.06 -5.02
C ILE A 665 12.97 -51.67 -5.58
N PHE A 666 12.23 -50.64 -5.15
CA PHE A 666 12.37 -49.28 -5.66
C PHE A 666 13.27 -48.45 -4.73
N PRO A 667 14.11 -47.56 -5.28
CA PRO A 667 14.82 -46.57 -4.47
C PRO A 667 13.82 -45.67 -3.72
N ALA A 668 14.11 -45.39 -2.44
CA ALA A 668 13.25 -44.52 -1.62
C ALA A 668 13.10 -43.11 -2.21
N SER A 669 14.11 -42.63 -2.95
CA SER A 669 14.08 -41.34 -3.65
C SER A 669 13.03 -41.25 -4.76
N TRP A 670 12.53 -42.38 -5.28
CA TRP A 670 11.53 -42.40 -6.36
C TRP A 670 10.11 -42.15 -5.86
N ARG A 671 9.87 -42.25 -4.54
CA ARG A 671 8.56 -42.05 -3.91
C ARG A 671 7.39 -42.74 -4.63
N VAL A 672 7.61 -43.99 -5.05
CA VAL A 672 6.61 -44.77 -5.81
C VAL A 672 5.30 -44.96 -5.04
N ASN A 673 5.36 -45.02 -3.71
CA ASN A 673 4.20 -44.99 -2.80
C ASN A 673 3.34 -43.73 -2.95
N GLU A 674 3.98 -42.55 -3.03
CA GLU A 674 3.29 -41.26 -3.20
C GLU A 674 2.65 -41.18 -4.59
N MET A 675 3.40 -41.57 -5.63
CA MET A 675 2.90 -41.61 -7.01
C MET A 675 1.72 -42.59 -7.20
N LEU A 676 1.75 -43.72 -6.49
CA LEU A 676 0.66 -44.69 -6.47
C LEU A 676 -0.59 -44.11 -5.78
N ALA A 677 -0.41 -43.37 -4.68
CA ALA A 677 -1.50 -42.67 -3.99
C ALA A 677 -2.12 -41.57 -4.85
N ASN A 678 -1.31 -40.78 -5.55
CA ASN A 678 -1.79 -39.77 -6.50
C ASN A 678 -2.59 -40.38 -7.63
N SER A 679 -2.09 -41.47 -8.24
CA SER A 679 -2.80 -42.20 -9.31
C SER A 679 -4.14 -42.78 -8.84
N PHE A 680 -4.22 -43.23 -7.58
CA PHE A 680 -5.48 -43.69 -6.98
C PHE A 680 -6.47 -42.54 -6.74
N CYS A 681 -6.00 -41.42 -6.18
CA CYS A 681 -6.83 -40.25 -5.92
C CYS A 681 -7.39 -39.67 -7.21
N GLU A 682 -6.57 -39.53 -8.25
CA GLU A 682 -7.01 -39.06 -9.57
C GLU A 682 -8.09 -39.97 -10.18
N GLY A 683 -7.86 -41.29 -10.17
CA GLY A 683 -8.86 -42.25 -10.66
C GLY A 683 -10.17 -42.21 -9.88
N THR A 684 -10.09 -42.08 -8.55
CA THR A 684 -11.27 -42.02 -7.67
C THR A 684 -12.03 -40.71 -7.82
N ARG A 685 -11.32 -39.59 -8.02
CA ARG A 685 -11.92 -38.28 -8.30
C ARG A 685 -12.75 -38.31 -9.59
N GLU A 686 -12.20 -38.89 -10.67
CA GLU A 686 -12.92 -39.00 -11.94
C GLU A 686 -14.13 -39.94 -11.85
N ASP A 687 -14.01 -41.04 -11.09
CA ASP A 687 -15.15 -41.92 -10.79
C ASP A 687 -16.27 -41.16 -10.05
N PHE A 688 -15.93 -40.40 -8.99
CA PHE A 688 -16.90 -39.62 -8.23
C PHE A 688 -17.55 -38.51 -9.06
N LYS A 689 -16.79 -37.80 -9.90
CA LYS A 689 -17.36 -36.85 -10.87
C LYS A 689 -18.40 -37.52 -11.74
N SER A 690 -18.11 -38.70 -12.29
CA SER A 690 -19.04 -39.47 -13.13
C SER A 690 -20.30 -39.91 -12.39
N ILE A 691 -20.16 -40.38 -11.14
CA ILE A 691 -21.29 -40.85 -10.32
C ILE A 691 -22.20 -39.67 -9.92
N LEU A 692 -21.62 -38.56 -9.45
CA LEU A 692 -22.36 -37.36 -9.05
C LEU A 692 -23.04 -36.67 -10.26
N GLN A 693 -22.42 -36.67 -11.44
CA GLN A 693 -23.06 -36.18 -12.67
C GLN A 693 -24.26 -37.04 -13.08
N LYS A 694 -24.19 -38.36 -12.89
CA LYS A 694 -25.28 -39.29 -13.19
C LYS A 694 -26.44 -39.16 -12.19
N SER A 695 -26.16 -38.95 -10.90
CA SER A 695 -27.20 -38.80 -9.87
C SER A 695 -28.00 -37.51 -10.03
N VAL A 696 -27.36 -36.40 -10.42
CA VAL A 696 -28.07 -35.14 -10.74
C VAL A 696 -28.96 -35.25 -11.99
N ARG A 697 -28.60 -36.10 -12.96
CA ARG A 697 -29.34 -36.25 -14.23
C ARG A 697 -30.52 -37.22 -14.15
N ARG A 698 -30.66 -38.04 -13.10
CA ARG A 698 -31.84 -38.89 -12.92
C ARG A 698 -33.02 -38.03 -12.50
N GLY A 699 -33.83 -37.61 -13.48
CA GLY A 699 -35.05 -36.81 -13.32
C GLY A 699 -36.21 -37.52 -12.62
N ASP A 700 -35.94 -38.40 -11.66
CA ASP A 700 -36.92 -39.25 -10.99
C ASP A 700 -37.14 -38.82 -9.53
N GLY A 701 -37.26 -37.50 -9.30
CA GLY A 701 -37.75 -36.91 -8.05
C GLY A 701 -36.95 -37.15 -6.75
N GLN A 702 -36.02 -38.09 -6.71
CA GLN A 702 -35.05 -38.25 -5.62
C GLN A 702 -33.93 -37.24 -5.82
N SER A 703 -34.10 -36.05 -5.25
CA SER A 703 -32.97 -35.14 -5.01
C SER A 703 -31.88 -35.91 -4.28
N LEU A 704 -30.61 -35.71 -4.67
CA LEU A 704 -29.46 -36.14 -3.89
C LEU A 704 -29.70 -35.86 -2.41
N ASP A 705 -29.62 -36.91 -1.59
CA ASP A 705 -29.74 -36.76 -0.15
C ASP A 705 -28.52 -35.95 0.33
N VAL A 706 -28.80 -34.75 0.84
CA VAL A 706 -27.78 -33.81 1.32
C VAL A 706 -27.03 -34.42 2.51
N GLU A 707 -27.68 -35.26 3.33
CA GLU A 707 -27.03 -35.94 4.45
C GLU A 707 -26.05 -37.01 3.96
N LEU A 708 -26.43 -37.79 2.94
CA LEU A 708 -25.53 -38.75 2.29
C LEU A 708 -24.33 -38.06 1.63
N LEU A 709 -24.55 -36.93 0.94
CA LEU A 709 -23.48 -36.16 0.31
C LEU A 709 -22.47 -35.65 1.34
N LEU A 710 -22.94 -35.14 2.48
CA LEU A 710 -22.09 -34.66 3.57
C LEU A 710 -21.33 -35.80 4.27
N SER A 711 -21.99 -36.94 4.50
CA SER A 711 -21.34 -38.15 5.01
C SER A 711 -20.23 -38.62 4.07
N CYS A 712 -20.49 -38.64 2.76
CA CYS A 712 -19.50 -39.05 1.76
C CYS A 712 -18.30 -38.10 1.69
N LEU A 713 -18.56 -36.79 1.77
CA LEU A 713 -17.52 -35.78 1.76
C LEU A 713 -16.66 -35.85 3.03
N GLN A 714 -17.27 -36.04 4.20
CA GLN A 714 -16.54 -36.19 5.46
C GLN A 714 -15.60 -37.40 5.45
N GLU A 715 -16.08 -38.59 5.03
CA GLU A 715 -15.22 -39.78 4.91
C GLU A 715 -14.07 -39.59 3.90
N THR A 716 -14.32 -38.84 2.83
CA THR A 716 -13.31 -38.51 1.82
C THR A 716 -12.24 -37.57 2.39
N LEU A 717 -12.64 -36.54 3.13
CA LEU A 717 -11.72 -35.62 3.80
C LEU A 717 -10.89 -36.33 4.87
N ASP A 718 -11.50 -37.23 5.65
CA ASP A 718 -10.78 -38.03 6.65
C ASP A 718 -9.72 -38.93 6.01
N PHE A 719 -10.03 -39.49 4.83
CA PHE A 719 -9.07 -40.26 4.04
C PHE A 719 -7.94 -39.39 3.48
N GLU A 720 -8.24 -38.24 2.88
CA GLU A 720 -7.22 -37.28 2.39
C GLU A 720 -6.29 -36.83 3.52
N HIS A 721 -6.84 -36.47 4.67
CA HIS A 721 -6.05 -36.14 5.86
C HIS A 721 -5.18 -37.31 6.35
N SER A 722 -5.64 -38.55 6.20
CA SER A 722 -4.85 -39.73 6.54
C SER A 722 -3.65 -39.92 5.59
N LEU A 723 -3.82 -39.64 4.30
CA LEU A 723 -2.73 -39.66 3.31
C LEU A 723 -1.76 -38.51 3.58
N GLU A 724 -2.28 -37.30 3.81
CA GLU A 724 -1.48 -36.12 4.14
C GLU A 724 -0.60 -36.40 5.36
N ARG A 725 -1.15 -36.92 6.46
CA ARG A 725 -0.37 -37.29 7.65
C ARG A 725 0.68 -38.37 7.38
N ARG A 726 0.40 -39.30 6.47
CA ARG A 726 1.32 -40.40 6.14
C ARG A 726 2.52 -39.89 5.35
N PHE A 727 2.32 -38.97 4.42
CA PHE A 727 3.37 -38.46 3.54
C PHE A 727 4.01 -37.14 4.03
N ALA A 728 3.38 -36.43 4.97
CA ALA A 728 3.92 -35.20 5.59
C ALA A 728 5.21 -35.41 6.39
N ASN A 729 5.54 -36.65 6.80
CA ASN A 729 6.74 -36.95 7.58
C ASN A 729 7.96 -37.35 6.72
N ASP A 730 7.81 -37.62 5.43
CA ASP A 730 8.92 -38.05 4.53
C ASP A 730 9.59 -36.89 3.78
N SER A 731 9.04 -35.67 3.88
CA SER A 731 9.60 -34.43 3.36
C SER A 731 10.81 -33.91 4.15
N ARG A 732 11.54 -34.82 4.83
CA ARG A 732 12.77 -34.52 5.57
C ARG A 732 14.01 -35.29 5.11
N SER A 733 13.97 -35.97 3.96
CA SER A 733 15.17 -36.56 3.37
C SER A 733 15.27 -36.31 1.85
N SER A 734 16.48 -35.94 1.43
CA SER A 734 16.93 -35.60 0.06
C SER A 734 16.78 -34.14 -0.39
N SER A 735 17.65 -33.30 0.16
CA SER A 735 18.08 -32.03 -0.44
C SER A 735 19.05 -32.31 -1.59
N ASP A 736 18.57 -32.35 -2.84
CA ASP A 736 19.34 -32.07 -4.06
C ASP A 736 18.46 -32.31 -5.31
N SER A 737 17.59 -31.37 -5.66
CA SER A 737 16.89 -31.28 -6.96
C SER A 737 16.26 -29.88 -7.10
N ALA A 738 17.09 -28.85 -7.30
CA ALA A 738 16.65 -27.45 -7.32
C ALA A 738 16.31 -26.93 -8.74
N ALA A 739 15.68 -27.75 -9.58
CA ALA A 739 15.32 -27.38 -10.95
C ALA A 739 13.97 -27.96 -11.38
N SER A 740 12.90 -27.65 -10.63
CA SER A 740 11.51 -27.83 -11.06
C SER A 740 10.58 -26.99 -10.19
N LYS A 741 10.61 -25.67 -10.38
CA LYS A 741 9.72 -24.70 -9.69
C LYS A 741 8.33 -24.58 -10.36
N GLU A 742 7.85 -25.65 -11.01
CA GLU A 742 6.48 -25.74 -11.55
C GLU A 742 5.61 -26.84 -10.91
N ASP A 743 6.18 -27.86 -10.25
CA ASP A 743 5.38 -28.84 -9.53
C ASP A 743 5.36 -28.51 -8.04
N LYS A 744 4.37 -27.72 -7.62
CA LYS A 744 3.79 -27.94 -6.28
C LYS A 744 3.33 -29.40 -6.31
N SER A 745 4.06 -30.32 -5.67
CA SER A 745 3.51 -31.65 -5.40
C SER A 745 2.21 -31.40 -4.65
N HIS A 746 1.09 -31.61 -5.33
CA HIS A 746 -0.24 -31.43 -4.77
C HIS A 746 -0.28 -32.13 -3.43
N GLY A 747 -0.52 -31.38 -2.35
CA GLY A 747 -0.93 -32.00 -1.09
C GLY A 747 -2.14 -32.89 -1.38
N PHE A 748 -2.34 -33.92 -0.57
CA PHE A 748 -3.51 -34.78 -0.72
C PHE A 748 -4.81 -34.06 -0.34
N SER A 749 -4.73 -32.85 0.23
CA SER A 749 -5.85 -31.91 0.36
C SER A 749 -6.44 -31.58 -1.02
N GLU A 750 -7.74 -31.84 -1.20
CA GLU A 750 -8.49 -31.60 -2.46
C GLU A 750 -8.24 -32.60 -3.60
N ALA A 751 -7.46 -33.66 -3.35
CA ALA A 751 -7.13 -34.65 -4.37
C ALA A 751 -8.37 -35.39 -4.93
N ILE A 752 -9.38 -35.61 -4.09
CA ILE A 752 -10.65 -36.29 -4.36
C ILE A 752 -11.84 -35.37 -4.03
N SER A 753 -11.78 -34.62 -2.93
CA SER A 753 -12.86 -33.78 -2.41
C SER A 753 -13.29 -32.66 -3.38
N ALA A 754 -12.42 -32.23 -4.29
CA ALA A 754 -12.76 -31.33 -5.40
C ALA A 754 -13.87 -31.87 -6.33
N ALA A 755 -14.13 -33.19 -6.36
CA ALA A 755 -15.25 -33.76 -7.12
C ALA A 755 -16.64 -33.35 -6.56
N PHE A 756 -16.72 -32.99 -5.29
CA PHE A 756 -17.98 -32.69 -4.58
C PHE A 756 -18.35 -31.20 -4.64
N GLU A 757 -17.38 -30.31 -4.87
CA GLU A 757 -17.56 -28.85 -4.86
C GLU A 757 -18.71 -28.34 -5.76
N PRO A 758 -18.90 -28.82 -7.01
CA PRO A 758 -19.97 -28.34 -7.88
C PRO A 758 -21.39 -28.62 -7.37
N TYR A 759 -21.52 -29.56 -6.42
CA TYR A 759 -22.81 -30.02 -5.88
C TYR A 759 -23.13 -29.39 -4.51
N MET A 760 -22.20 -28.59 -3.97
CA MET A 760 -22.39 -27.87 -2.71
C MET A 760 -23.39 -26.70 -2.80
N SER A 761 -23.79 -26.27 -4.00
CA SER A 761 -24.88 -25.30 -4.19
C SER A 761 -26.21 -25.79 -3.60
N LEU A 762 -26.49 -27.10 -3.71
CA LEU A 762 -27.68 -27.72 -3.12
C LEU A 762 -27.69 -27.60 -1.60
N TRP A 763 -26.51 -27.61 -0.97
CA TRP A 763 -26.37 -27.40 0.46
C TRP A 763 -26.64 -25.94 0.84
N VAL A 764 -26.07 -24.97 0.12
CA VAL A 764 -26.31 -23.52 0.34
C VAL A 764 -27.81 -23.20 0.16
N GLU A 765 -28.46 -23.77 -0.86
CA GLU A 765 -29.91 -23.62 -1.07
C GLU A 765 -30.75 -24.19 0.09
N SER A 766 -30.31 -25.29 0.71
CA SER A 766 -30.95 -25.84 1.91
C SER A 766 -30.82 -24.88 3.10
N GLN A 767 -29.65 -24.26 3.28
CA GLN A 767 -29.42 -23.26 4.33
C GLN A 767 -30.27 -22.00 4.12
N ASP A 768 -30.41 -21.53 2.86
CA ASP A 768 -31.30 -20.39 2.51
C ASP A 768 -32.75 -20.68 2.90
N LYS A 769 -33.26 -21.90 2.63
CA LYS A 769 -34.63 -22.30 3.02
C LYS A 769 -34.84 -22.33 4.53
N GLN A 770 -33.85 -22.79 5.30
CA GLN A 770 -33.93 -22.79 6.77
C GLN A 770 -33.97 -21.36 7.32
N LEU A 771 -33.13 -20.46 6.82
CA LEU A 771 -33.13 -19.06 7.21
C LEU A 771 -34.44 -18.34 6.82
N ALA A 772 -34.98 -18.63 5.64
CA ALA A 772 -36.27 -18.09 5.20
C ALA A 772 -37.43 -18.43 6.16
N ALA A 773 -37.40 -19.62 6.78
CA ALA A 773 -38.43 -20.05 7.72
C ALA A 773 -38.32 -19.35 9.10
N LEU A 774 -37.13 -18.88 9.47
CA LEU A 774 -36.87 -18.24 10.76
C LEU A 774 -37.36 -16.79 10.84
N VAL A 775 -37.27 -16.01 9.74
CA VAL A 775 -37.65 -14.57 9.75
C VAL A 775 -39.12 -14.33 10.14
N PRO A 776 -40.12 -15.05 9.58
CA PRO A 776 -41.52 -14.89 10.00
C PRO A 776 -41.76 -15.29 11.46
N LYS A 777 -41.05 -16.31 11.96
CA LYS A 777 -41.10 -16.75 13.36
C LYS A 777 -40.63 -15.63 14.29
N TYR A 778 -39.53 -14.96 13.96
CA TYR A 778 -39.00 -13.83 14.74
C TYR A 778 -39.92 -12.61 14.75
N ARG A 779 -40.65 -12.37 13.66
CA ARG A 779 -41.63 -11.27 13.59
C ARG A 779 -42.85 -11.50 14.51
N GLN A 780 -43.27 -12.75 14.69
CA GLN A 780 -44.43 -13.11 15.50
C GLN A 780 -44.12 -13.23 17.00
N GLN A 781 -42.86 -13.51 17.35
CA GLN A 781 -42.42 -13.59 18.74
C GLN A 781 -42.45 -12.22 19.44
N PRO A 782 -42.86 -12.15 20.72
CA PRO A 782 -42.77 -10.93 21.50
C PRO A 782 -41.29 -10.55 21.76
N LEU A 783 -41.01 -9.24 21.87
CA LEU A 783 -39.65 -8.71 22.10
C LEU A 783 -39.02 -9.19 23.42
N ARG A 784 -39.88 -9.46 24.41
CA ARG A 784 -39.52 -9.97 25.73
C ARG A 784 -40.45 -11.12 26.08
N ASN A 785 -39.92 -12.13 26.77
CA ASN A 785 -40.76 -13.12 27.43
C ASN A 785 -41.53 -12.44 28.58
N PRO A 786 -42.86 -12.71 28.73
CA PRO A 786 -43.66 -12.09 29.79
C PRO A 786 -43.14 -12.37 31.22
N GLU A 787 -42.39 -13.46 31.38
CA GLU A 787 -41.88 -13.96 32.67
C GLU A 787 -40.48 -13.43 33.04
N GLU A 788 -39.76 -12.79 32.12
CA GLU A 788 -38.43 -12.21 32.37
C GLU A 788 -38.51 -10.75 32.84
N GLU A 789 -37.78 -10.42 33.91
CA GLU A 789 -37.61 -9.05 34.38
C GLU A 789 -36.81 -8.21 33.36
N PHE A 790 -37.18 -6.94 33.20
CA PHE A 790 -36.49 -6.04 32.28
C PHE A 790 -35.04 -5.78 32.75
N SER A 791 -34.08 -6.10 31.88
CA SER A 791 -32.68 -5.74 32.05
C SER A 791 -32.28 -4.68 31.02
N HIS A 792 -31.64 -3.62 31.50
CA HIS A 792 -31.16 -2.50 30.69
C HIS A 792 -30.02 -2.88 29.71
N GLN A 793 -29.44 -4.08 29.85
CA GLN A 793 -28.40 -4.61 28.95
C GLN A 793 -28.91 -5.78 28.08
N ALA A 794 -30.17 -6.17 28.22
CA ALA A 794 -30.71 -7.29 27.47
C ALA A 794 -30.81 -6.98 25.97
N VAL A 795 -30.66 -8.05 25.19
CA VAL A 795 -30.78 -8.08 23.73
C VAL A 795 -31.89 -9.07 23.38
N ILE A 796 -32.61 -8.82 22.28
CA ILE A 796 -33.73 -9.68 21.86
C ILE A 796 -33.20 -11.09 21.52
N PRO A 797 -33.76 -12.17 22.09
CA PRO A 797 -33.27 -13.55 21.88
C PRO A 797 -33.23 -14.00 20.41
N SER A 798 -34.07 -13.42 19.54
CA SER A 798 -34.07 -13.76 18.11
C SER A 798 -32.78 -13.36 17.39
N SER A 799 -32.06 -12.32 17.84
CA SER A 799 -30.77 -11.95 17.24
C SER A 799 -29.68 -12.95 17.61
N THR A 800 -29.70 -13.46 18.85
CA THR A 800 -28.70 -14.43 19.31
C THR A 800 -28.91 -15.81 18.67
N GLU A 801 -30.16 -16.22 18.45
CA GLU A 801 -30.50 -17.44 17.67
C GLU A 801 -29.96 -17.32 16.23
N LEU A 802 -30.19 -16.18 15.56
CA LEU A 802 -29.73 -15.92 14.18
C LEU A 802 -28.20 -15.97 14.06
N PHE A 803 -27.47 -15.27 14.92
CA PHE A 803 -26.00 -15.27 14.86
C PHE A 803 -25.37 -16.59 15.32
N SER A 804 -26.05 -17.37 16.18
CA SER A 804 -25.62 -18.72 16.53
C SER A 804 -25.76 -19.67 15.33
N PHE A 805 -26.85 -19.55 14.57
CA PHE A 805 -27.03 -20.27 13.31
C PHE A 805 -25.90 -19.94 12.32
N TYR A 806 -25.61 -18.65 12.09
CA TYR A 806 -24.52 -18.25 11.19
C TYR A 806 -23.16 -18.80 11.58
N ARG A 807 -22.82 -18.81 12.88
CA ARG A 807 -21.54 -19.39 13.35
C ARG A 807 -21.45 -20.89 13.06
N LEU A 808 -22.53 -21.63 13.28
CA LEU A 808 -22.57 -23.08 13.03
C LEU A 808 -22.45 -23.39 11.53
N THR A 809 -23.25 -22.71 10.70
CA THR A 809 -23.27 -22.89 9.24
C THR A 809 -21.94 -22.46 8.62
N LEU A 810 -21.32 -21.38 9.10
CA LEU A 810 -19.99 -20.94 8.67
C LEU A 810 -18.92 -22.00 8.99
N ALA A 811 -18.91 -22.53 10.22
CA ALA A 811 -17.95 -23.55 10.62
C ALA A 811 -18.11 -24.85 9.84
N GLN A 812 -19.34 -25.19 9.43
CA GLN A 812 -19.61 -26.34 8.56
C GLN A 812 -19.12 -26.07 7.13
N CYS A 813 -19.46 -24.92 6.54
CA CYS A 813 -19.03 -24.58 5.18
C CYS A 813 -17.49 -24.49 5.06
N ALA A 814 -16.82 -23.86 6.02
CA ALA A 814 -15.37 -23.69 6.01
C ALA A 814 -14.58 -25.01 6.15
N LYS A 815 -15.22 -26.11 6.56
CA LYS A 815 -14.62 -27.46 6.51
C LYS A 815 -14.71 -28.12 5.14
N LEU A 816 -15.63 -27.65 4.30
CA LEU A 816 -16.04 -28.32 3.06
C LEU A 816 -15.55 -27.55 1.83
N SER A 817 -15.49 -26.22 1.88
CA SER A 817 -14.99 -25.36 0.81
C SER A 817 -14.64 -23.98 1.36
N THR A 818 -13.49 -23.44 0.95
CA THR A 818 -13.03 -22.07 1.25
C THR A 818 -13.13 -21.13 0.04
N GLY A 819 -13.52 -21.65 -1.12
CA GLY A 819 -13.63 -20.91 -2.38
C GLY A 819 -15.02 -20.30 -2.61
N THR A 820 -15.55 -20.47 -3.82
CA THR A 820 -16.78 -19.78 -4.29
C THR A 820 -18.01 -20.06 -3.40
N ARG A 821 -18.10 -21.24 -2.78
CA ARG A 821 -19.28 -21.63 -1.98
C ARG A 821 -19.37 -20.85 -0.67
N LEU A 822 -18.24 -20.54 -0.04
CA LEU A 822 -18.20 -19.73 1.16
C LEU A 822 -18.60 -18.27 0.87
N GLN A 823 -18.29 -17.79 -0.34
CA GLN A 823 -18.74 -16.49 -0.85
C GLN A 823 -20.26 -16.48 -1.08
N GLU A 824 -20.85 -17.52 -1.68
CA GLU A 824 -22.30 -17.61 -1.85
C GLU A 824 -23.04 -17.64 -0.51
N LEU A 825 -22.45 -18.32 0.49
CA LEU A 825 -22.98 -18.34 1.85
C LEU A 825 -22.93 -16.95 2.51
N SER A 826 -21.86 -16.17 2.31
CA SER A 826 -21.76 -14.81 2.86
C SER A 826 -22.84 -13.87 2.29
N VAL A 827 -23.14 -13.99 0.99
CA VAL A 827 -24.25 -13.26 0.34
C VAL A 827 -25.60 -13.66 0.95
N THR A 828 -25.78 -14.95 1.26
CA THR A 828 -27.00 -15.44 1.91
C THR A 828 -27.15 -14.87 3.32
N PHE A 829 -26.07 -14.77 4.11
CA PHE A 829 -26.10 -14.12 5.41
C PHE A 829 -26.45 -12.62 5.31
N ALA A 830 -25.84 -11.90 4.37
CA ALA A 830 -26.13 -10.48 4.14
C ALA A 830 -27.63 -10.23 3.88
N LYS A 831 -28.23 -11.03 2.99
CA LYS A 831 -29.67 -10.97 2.66
C LYS A 831 -30.57 -11.09 3.90
N TYR A 832 -30.27 -12.02 4.81
CA TYR A 832 -31.13 -12.24 5.99
C TYR A 832 -30.84 -11.29 7.15
N LEU A 833 -29.64 -10.69 7.23
CA LEU A 833 -29.36 -9.56 8.12
C LEU A 833 -30.22 -8.34 7.74
N ASP A 834 -30.31 -8.02 6.44
CA ASP A 834 -31.18 -6.96 5.94
C ASP A 834 -32.66 -7.23 6.26
N GLN A 835 -33.12 -8.47 6.04
CA GLN A 835 -34.49 -8.85 6.37
C GLN A 835 -34.77 -8.78 7.87
N TYR A 836 -33.81 -9.15 8.72
CA TYR A 836 -33.95 -9.05 10.17
C TYR A 836 -34.06 -7.59 10.63
N GLY A 837 -33.19 -6.71 10.15
CA GLY A 837 -33.26 -5.27 10.46
C GLY A 837 -34.60 -4.64 10.05
N GLN A 838 -35.09 -4.96 8.85
CA GLN A 838 -36.33 -4.37 8.31
C GLN A 838 -37.62 -5.00 8.85
N GLN A 839 -37.74 -6.33 8.79
CA GLN A 839 -39.00 -7.02 9.08
C GLN A 839 -39.21 -7.30 10.56
N VAL A 840 -38.14 -7.25 11.37
CA VAL A 840 -38.21 -7.47 12.82
C VAL A 840 -37.99 -6.13 13.52
N LEU A 841 -36.76 -5.61 13.55
CA LEU A 841 -36.42 -4.45 14.40
C LEU A 841 -37.19 -3.18 13.99
N TYR A 842 -37.19 -2.81 12.71
CA TYR A 842 -37.89 -1.61 12.25
C TYR A 842 -39.42 -1.76 12.33
N TYR A 843 -39.95 -2.97 12.12
CA TYR A 843 -41.38 -3.27 12.31
C TYR A 843 -41.85 -3.00 13.75
N PHE A 844 -41.05 -3.42 14.73
CA PHE A 844 -41.33 -3.14 16.14
C PHE A 844 -41.14 -1.67 16.51
N LEU A 845 -40.27 -0.94 15.81
CA LEU A 845 -40.03 0.48 16.03
C LEU A 845 -41.16 1.38 15.49
N SER A 846 -41.79 1.00 14.37
CA SER A 846 -42.69 1.87 13.59
C SER A 846 -44.13 1.39 13.51
N GLU A 847 -44.38 0.19 12.98
CA GLU A 847 -45.74 -0.30 12.68
C GLU A 847 -46.49 -0.83 13.91
N LYS A 848 -45.81 -1.55 14.82
CA LYS A 848 -46.49 -2.19 15.96
C LYS A 848 -46.88 -1.21 17.07
N SER A 849 -46.16 -0.08 17.21
CA SER A 849 -46.30 0.81 18.37
C SER A 849 -47.24 2.01 18.19
N GLY A 850 -47.80 2.22 17.00
CA GLY A 850 -48.80 3.26 16.74
C GLY A 850 -48.31 4.71 16.95
N ALA A 851 -49.24 5.67 17.07
CA ALA A 851 -48.95 7.11 17.08
C ALA A 851 -48.16 7.61 18.31
N GLN A 852 -48.10 6.84 19.41
CA GLN A 852 -47.36 7.18 20.63
C GLN A 852 -45.94 6.57 20.69
N GLY A 853 -45.58 5.71 19.72
CA GLY A 853 -44.29 5.03 19.66
C GLY A 853 -44.10 3.94 20.73
N PRO A 854 -43.02 3.13 20.65
CA PRO A 854 -42.75 2.00 21.56
C PRO A 854 -42.60 2.48 23.01
N SER A 855 -42.73 1.58 23.99
CA SER A 855 -42.40 1.93 25.39
C SER A 855 -40.91 2.29 25.52
N ILE A 856 -40.50 2.96 26.62
CA ILE A 856 -39.07 3.28 26.85
C ILE A 856 -38.28 1.97 26.95
N GLU A 857 -38.80 0.96 27.63
CA GLU A 857 -38.18 -0.37 27.75
C GLU A 857 -37.98 -1.06 26.40
N ASP A 858 -39.02 -1.09 25.54
CA ASP A 858 -38.94 -1.70 24.21
C ASP A 858 -37.95 -0.96 23.30
N ALA A 859 -37.92 0.38 23.38
CA ALA A 859 -36.95 1.19 22.63
C ALA A 859 -35.51 0.89 23.08
N ILE A 860 -35.26 0.70 24.37
CA ILE A 860 -33.92 0.34 24.87
C ILE A 860 -33.51 -1.06 24.41
N LEU A 861 -34.42 -2.04 24.40
CA LEU A 861 -34.15 -3.38 23.88
C LEU A 861 -33.83 -3.37 22.38
N ILE A 862 -34.57 -2.58 21.59
CA ILE A 862 -34.31 -2.42 20.15
C ILE A 862 -32.95 -1.74 19.92
N LEU A 863 -32.63 -0.70 20.71
CA LEU A 863 -31.34 -0.01 20.64
C LEU A 863 -30.17 -0.95 20.95
N ASN A 864 -30.24 -1.70 22.05
CA ASN A 864 -29.22 -2.66 22.44
C ASN A 864 -29.07 -3.78 21.41
N THR A 865 -30.18 -4.23 20.80
CA THR A 865 -30.16 -5.28 19.78
C THR A 865 -29.57 -4.78 18.48
N ALA A 866 -29.91 -3.57 18.03
CA ALA A 866 -29.33 -2.97 16.84
C ALA A 866 -27.81 -2.78 16.99
N ASP A 867 -27.36 -2.32 18.16
CA ASP A 867 -25.95 -2.19 18.48
C ASP A 867 -25.22 -3.55 18.54
N TYR A 868 -25.84 -4.56 19.17
CA TYR A 868 -25.33 -5.94 19.17
C TYR A 868 -25.19 -6.50 17.75
N CYS A 869 -26.21 -6.29 16.90
CA CYS A 869 -26.19 -6.70 15.51
C CYS A 869 -25.08 -5.99 14.72
N TYR A 870 -24.89 -4.68 14.91
CA TYR A 870 -23.79 -3.91 14.32
C TYR A 870 -22.43 -4.51 14.67
N MET A 871 -22.15 -4.71 15.96
CA MET A 871 -20.87 -5.28 16.40
C MET A 871 -20.66 -6.71 15.88
N THR A 872 -21.73 -7.53 15.89
CA THR A 872 -21.62 -8.94 15.50
C THR A 872 -21.53 -9.12 13.97
N CYS A 873 -22.07 -8.21 13.17
CA CYS A 873 -21.86 -8.18 11.72
C CYS A 873 -20.38 -8.00 11.37
N ASN A 874 -19.71 -7.02 11.99
CA ASN A 874 -18.29 -6.77 11.76
C ASN A 874 -17.42 -7.97 12.17
N GLN A 875 -17.72 -8.60 13.31
CA GLN A 875 -17.03 -9.83 13.74
C GLN A 875 -17.28 -11.02 12.81
N LEU A 876 -18.47 -11.12 12.23
CA LEU A 876 -18.80 -12.17 11.27
C LEU A 876 -18.03 -11.98 9.96
N GLU A 877 -17.94 -10.75 9.46
CA GLU A 877 -17.17 -10.39 8.27
C GLU A 877 -15.68 -10.76 8.43
N GLU A 878 -15.07 -10.38 9.56
CA GLU A 878 -13.69 -10.71 9.88
C GLU A 878 -13.47 -12.23 9.92
N LYS A 879 -14.41 -12.99 10.52
CA LYS A 879 -14.34 -14.45 10.55
C LYS A 879 -14.50 -15.11 9.19
N ILE A 880 -15.33 -14.57 8.30
CA ILE A 880 -15.48 -15.08 6.94
C ILE A 880 -14.20 -14.78 6.14
N ARG A 881 -13.68 -13.54 6.21
CA ARG A 881 -12.42 -13.16 5.56
C ARG A 881 -11.21 -13.97 6.04
N GLY A 882 -11.17 -14.36 7.31
CA GLY A 882 -10.12 -15.22 7.85
C GLY A 882 -10.18 -16.69 7.41
N ARG A 883 -11.25 -17.12 6.73
CA ARG A 883 -11.49 -18.51 6.32
C ARG A 883 -11.63 -18.70 4.81
N ILE A 884 -11.82 -17.63 4.05
CA ILE A 884 -12.03 -17.65 2.60
C ILE A 884 -10.72 -17.47 1.84
N ASP A 885 -10.64 -18.05 0.64
CA ASP A 885 -9.46 -17.93 -0.23
C ASP A 885 -9.20 -16.46 -0.62
N GLU A 886 -7.93 -16.10 -0.81
CA GLU A 886 -7.48 -14.71 -1.07
C GLU A 886 -8.25 -14.03 -2.21
N GLU A 887 -8.60 -14.78 -3.26
CA GLU A 887 -9.31 -14.28 -4.45
C GLU A 887 -10.76 -13.82 -4.17
N PHE A 888 -11.36 -14.26 -3.07
CA PHE A 888 -12.75 -13.91 -2.71
C PHE A 888 -12.85 -12.98 -1.51
N LYS A 889 -11.75 -12.67 -0.80
CA LYS A 889 -11.78 -11.80 0.40
C LYS A 889 -12.35 -10.42 0.13
N GLU A 890 -12.01 -9.82 -1.01
CA GLU A 890 -12.52 -8.49 -1.41
C GLU A 890 -14.02 -8.49 -1.75
N LYS A 891 -14.59 -9.66 -2.06
CA LYS A 891 -16.03 -9.81 -2.39
C LYS A 891 -16.91 -10.01 -1.15
N VAL A 892 -16.32 -10.18 0.03
CA VAL A 892 -17.05 -10.30 1.30
C VAL A 892 -17.11 -8.92 1.94
N ASP A 893 -18.28 -8.28 1.87
CA ASP A 893 -18.59 -6.98 2.47
C ASP A 893 -19.95 -7.06 3.19
N LEU A 894 -19.95 -6.84 4.51
CA LEU A 894 -21.15 -6.75 5.34
C LEU A 894 -21.33 -5.34 5.94
N GLN A 895 -20.54 -4.35 5.49
CA GLN A 895 -20.58 -2.99 6.02
C GLN A 895 -21.94 -2.34 5.79
N SER A 896 -22.57 -2.58 4.63
CA SER A 896 -23.89 -2.04 4.31
C SER A 896 -24.98 -2.51 5.30
N GLN A 897 -24.92 -3.76 5.75
CA GLN A 897 -25.83 -4.33 6.76
C GLN A 897 -25.52 -3.76 8.14
N ALA A 898 -24.24 -3.61 8.50
CA ALA A 898 -23.84 -2.98 9.75
C ALA A 898 -24.38 -1.54 9.85
N ASP A 899 -24.20 -0.75 8.78
CA ASP A 899 -24.69 0.63 8.70
C ASP A 899 -26.21 0.72 8.82
N ALA A 900 -26.95 -0.25 8.28
CA ALA A 900 -28.39 -0.33 8.43
C ALA A 900 -28.81 -0.51 9.90
N PHE A 901 -28.11 -1.35 10.67
CA PHE A 901 -28.36 -1.51 12.10
C PHE A 901 -28.01 -0.24 12.89
N MET A 902 -26.91 0.45 12.54
CA MET A 902 -26.58 1.76 13.14
C MET A 902 -27.66 2.81 12.83
N GLY A 903 -28.23 2.80 11.63
CA GLY A 903 -29.37 3.63 11.25
C GLY A 903 -30.60 3.38 12.13
N ILE A 904 -30.90 2.11 12.45
CA ILE A 904 -31.99 1.73 13.38
C ILE A 904 -31.69 2.21 14.81
N ALA A 905 -30.46 2.08 15.29
CA ALA A 905 -30.03 2.60 16.59
C ALA A 905 -30.24 4.13 16.68
N SER A 906 -29.81 4.87 15.66
CA SER A 906 -30.01 6.33 15.55
C SER A 906 -31.49 6.73 15.52
N ALA A 907 -32.33 6.01 14.77
CA ALA A 907 -33.77 6.24 14.74
C ALA A 907 -34.43 6.01 16.12
N THR A 908 -33.95 5.01 16.86
CA THR A 908 -34.41 4.70 18.21
C THR A 908 -34.07 5.80 19.21
N VAL A 909 -32.86 6.37 19.15
CA VAL A 909 -32.47 7.55 19.96
C VAL A 909 -33.37 8.76 19.67
N ARG A 910 -33.72 9.02 18.41
CA ARG A 910 -34.65 10.12 18.05
C ARG A 910 -36.05 9.90 18.62
N ILE A 911 -36.54 8.67 18.68
CA ILE A 911 -37.82 8.34 19.30
C ILE A 911 -37.79 8.60 20.81
N LEU A 912 -36.69 8.27 21.49
CA LEU A 912 -36.50 8.60 22.91
C LEU A 912 -36.54 10.12 23.14
N VAL A 913 -35.89 10.92 22.29
CA VAL A 913 -35.95 12.39 22.35
C VAL A 913 -37.38 12.90 22.17
N ARG A 914 -38.13 12.34 21.20
CA ARG A 914 -39.53 12.72 20.96
C ARG A 914 -40.43 12.44 22.16
N LYS A 915 -40.13 11.42 22.98
CA LYS A 915 -40.90 11.17 24.22
C LYS A 915 -40.73 12.29 25.25
N VAL A 916 -39.52 12.84 25.37
CA VAL A 916 -39.28 14.02 26.23
C VAL A 916 -39.99 15.25 25.69
N GLU A 917 -39.96 15.46 24.37
CA GLU A 917 -40.65 16.57 23.72
C GLU A 917 -42.17 16.55 23.98
N ILE A 918 -42.81 15.38 23.82
CA ILE A 918 -44.25 15.22 24.08
C ILE A 918 -44.59 15.55 25.54
N ALA A 919 -43.74 15.18 26.49
CA ALA A 919 -43.92 15.51 27.90
C ALA A 919 -43.83 17.02 28.20
N CYS A 920 -43.13 17.78 27.36
CA CYS A 920 -42.93 19.23 27.52
C CYS A 920 -44.03 20.09 26.89
N GLU A 921 -44.93 19.51 26.10
CA GLU A 921 -46.01 20.22 25.39
C GLU A 921 -46.93 21.07 26.29
N PRO A 922 -47.29 20.66 27.53
CA PRO A 922 -48.07 21.50 28.43
C PRO A 922 -47.36 22.82 28.77
N SER A 923 -46.05 22.80 29.00
CA SER A 923 -45.24 23.99 29.29
C SER A 923 -45.10 24.89 28.05
N TRP A 924 -44.99 24.30 26.86
CA TRP A 924 -45.03 25.07 25.60
C TRP A 924 -46.37 25.75 25.37
N ARG A 925 -47.48 25.11 25.76
CA ARG A 925 -48.81 25.71 25.69
C ARG A 925 -48.97 26.91 26.63
N GLU A 926 -48.39 26.85 27.83
CA GLU A 926 -48.39 27.97 28.77
C GLU A 926 -47.66 29.18 28.16
N MET A 927 -46.45 28.98 27.61
CA MET A 927 -45.67 30.02 26.93
C MET A 927 -46.47 30.72 25.81
N ARG A 928 -47.22 29.98 25.00
CA ARG A 928 -48.04 30.53 23.90
C ARG A 928 -49.25 31.34 24.39
N ASN A 929 -49.74 31.07 25.60
CA ASN A 929 -50.90 31.74 26.19
C ASN A 929 -50.52 32.98 27.04
N THR A 930 -49.23 33.18 27.32
CA THR A 930 -48.73 34.34 28.07
C THR A 930 -48.87 35.63 27.26
N PRO A 931 -49.40 36.73 27.83
CA PRO A 931 -49.61 37.99 27.11
C PRO A 931 -48.31 38.82 27.02
N TRP A 932 -47.35 38.39 26.19
CA TRP A 932 -46.03 39.02 26.02
C TRP A 932 -46.03 40.50 25.61
N ALA A 933 -47.14 41.01 25.07
CA ALA A 933 -47.31 42.41 24.69
C ALA A 933 -47.53 43.37 25.87
N LYS A 934 -48.03 42.88 27.01
CA LYS A 934 -48.46 43.70 28.17
C LYS A 934 -47.48 43.61 29.36
N LEU A 935 -46.29 43.06 29.13
CA LEU A 935 -45.29 42.91 30.18
C LEU A 935 -44.64 44.27 30.47
N GLU A 936 -44.77 44.78 31.71
CA GLU A 936 -44.23 46.10 32.10
C GLU A 936 -42.86 46.00 32.81
N SER A 937 -42.53 44.84 33.38
CA SER A 937 -41.27 44.60 34.10
C SER A 937 -40.71 43.21 33.83
N VAL A 938 -39.40 43.09 33.88
CA VAL A 938 -38.65 41.84 33.78
C VAL A 938 -38.47 41.23 35.18
N GLY A 939 -38.61 39.91 35.29
CA GLY A 939 -38.29 39.12 36.49
C GLY A 939 -37.22 38.05 36.20
N ASP A 940 -36.87 37.26 37.21
CA ASP A 940 -35.74 36.31 37.11
C ASP A 940 -35.98 35.17 36.10
N GLN A 941 -37.17 34.55 36.12
CA GLN A 941 -37.59 33.52 35.15
C GLN A 941 -39.12 33.49 35.00
N SER A 942 -39.62 33.12 33.83
CA SER A 942 -41.06 32.88 33.61
C SER A 942 -41.54 31.59 34.31
N THR A 943 -42.82 31.53 34.66
CA THR A 943 -43.44 30.40 35.39
C THR A 943 -43.32 29.07 34.64
N TYR A 944 -43.50 29.08 33.32
CA TYR A 944 -43.42 27.87 32.50
C TYR A 944 -42.01 27.26 32.42
N ILE A 945 -40.95 28.04 32.65
CA ILE A 945 -39.55 27.58 32.53
C ILE A 945 -39.18 26.59 33.62
N ALA A 946 -39.64 26.84 34.85
CA ALA A 946 -39.42 25.95 35.98
C ALA A 946 -40.06 24.58 35.71
N GLU A 947 -41.30 24.58 35.21
CA GLU A 947 -42.05 23.37 34.90
C GLU A 947 -41.52 22.64 33.65
N LEU A 948 -41.07 23.38 32.65
CA LEU A 948 -40.41 22.84 31.47
C LEU A 948 -39.11 22.12 31.85
N LEU A 949 -38.23 22.75 32.64
CA LEU A 949 -37.00 22.13 33.12
C LEU A 949 -37.28 20.92 34.01
N ARG A 950 -38.34 20.96 34.83
CA ARG A 950 -38.77 19.83 35.64
C ARG A 950 -39.13 18.62 34.77
N HIS A 951 -40.00 18.81 33.77
CA HIS A 951 -40.40 17.75 32.85
C HIS A 951 -39.24 17.19 32.03
N VAL A 952 -38.34 18.07 31.53
CA VAL A 952 -37.14 17.64 30.80
C VAL A 952 -36.23 16.81 31.71
N LYS A 953 -35.92 17.28 32.92
CA LYS A 953 -35.03 16.57 33.85
C LYS A 953 -35.61 15.24 34.32
N GLU A 954 -36.91 15.19 34.63
CA GLU A 954 -37.59 13.97 35.10
C GLU A 954 -37.58 12.87 34.02
N ARG A 955 -38.01 13.19 32.79
CA ARG A 955 -38.06 12.20 31.70
C ARG A 955 -36.68 11.86 31.15
N SER A 956 -35.75 12.81 31.11
CA SER A 956 -34.37 12.53 30.70
C SER A 956 -33.65 11.66 31.73
N GLY A 957 -33.88 11.88 33.03
CA GLY A 957 -33.34 11.03 34.10
C GLY A 957 -33.83 9.58 34.00
N GLU A 958 -35.12 9.37 33.72
CA GLU A 958 -35.70 8.04 33.46
C GLU A 958 -35.03 7.33 32.27
N ILE A 959 -34.85 8.01 31.15
CA ILE A 959 -34.24 7.44 29.93
C ILE A 959 -32.75 7.17 30.14
N LEU A 960 -32.02 8.14 30.70
CA LEU A 960 -30.58 8.02 30.95
C LEU A 960 -30.25 6.91 31.95
N LYS A 961 -31.21 6.50 32.80
CA LYS A 961 -31.02 5.38 33.75
C LYS A 961 -30.93 4.04 33.02
N TYR A 962 -31.60 3.92 31.88
CA TYR A 962 -31.63 2.70 31.07
C TYR A 962 -30.56 2.69 29.96
N LEU A 963 -30.02 3.86 29.58
CA LEU A 963 -28.94 3.97 28.60
C LEU A 963 -27.58 3.70 29.24
N HIS A 964 -27.13 2.45 29.20
CA HIS A 964 -25.86 2.05 29.82
C HIS A 964 -24.61 2.43 29.00
N LYS A 965 -24.72 2.61 27.68
CA LYS A 965 -23.59 3.01 26.83
C LYS A 965 -23.51 4.52 26.74
N GLN A 966 -22.36 5.08 27.14
CA GLN A 966 -22.11 6.52 27.16
C GLN A 966 -22.27 7.19 25.79
N GLN A 967 -21.98 6.50 24.69
CA GLN A 967 -22.18 7.02 23.33
C GLN A 967 -23.65 7.33 23.02
N TYR A 968 -24.59 6.47 23.46
CA TYR A 968 -26.02 6.66 23.22
C TYR A 968 -26.63 7.65 24.22
N ALA A 969 -26.18 7.64 25.48
CA ALA A 969 -26.52 8.67 26.46
C ALA A 969 -26.11 10.06 25.95
N ARG A 970 -24.90 10.17 25.41
CA ARG A 970 -24.39 11.42 24.84
C ARG A 970 -25.19 11.88 23.61
N ALA A 971 -25.46 10.98 22.68
CA ALA A 971 -26.23 11.32 21.48
C ALA A 971 -27.69 11.64 21.78
N PHE A 972 -28.28 11.01 22.79
CA PHE A 972 -29.60 11.39 23.29
C PHE A 972 -29.58 12.84 23.81
N CYS A 973 -28.63 13.20 24.67
CA CYS A 973 -28.51 14.57 25.18
C CYS A 973 -28.25 15.60 24.07
N ASP A 974 -27.36 15.32 23.12
CA ASP A 974 -27.07 16.23 22.00
C ASP A 974 -28.31 16.48 21.14
N ASN A 975 -29.00 15.39 20.73
CA ASN A 975 -30.21 15.51 19.91
C ASN A 975 -31.38 16.15 20.69
N LEU A 976 -31.46 15.94 22.01
CA LEU A 976 -32.47 16.57 22.86
C LEU A 976 -32.28 18.09 22.92
N VAL A 977 -31.06 18.59 23.15
CA VAL A 977 -30.81 20.04 23.18
C VAL A 977 -31.06 20.69 21.82
N ASP A 978 -30.63 20.03 20.73
CA ASP A 978 -30.88 20.49 19.36
C ASP A 978 -32.40 20.58 19.06
N GLN A 979 -33.17 19.57 19.49
CA GLN A 979 -34.62 19.54 19.32
C GLN A 979 -35.30 20.61 20.19
N MET A 980 -34.94 20.74 21.46
CA MET A 980 -35.53 21.73 22.38
C MET A 980 -35.28 23.17 21.91
N ALA A 981 -34.07 23.48 21.42
CA ALA A 981 -33.77 24.80 20.86
C ALA A 981 -34.64 25.11 19.63
N SER A 982 -34.83 24.13 18.75
CA SER A 982 -35.67 24.26 17.55
C SER A 982 -37.14 24.46 17.93
N THR A 983 -37.65 23.71 18.90
CA THR A 983 -39.02 23.83 19.42
C THR A 983 -39.24 25.16 20.15
N TYR A 984 -38.23 25.71 20.84
CA TYR A 984 -38.30 27.04 21.46
C TYR A 984 -38.53 28.14 20.40
N ILE A 985 -37.74 28.12 19.33
CA ILE A 985 -37.87 29.07 18.21
C ILE A 985 -39.25 28.98 17.56
N ALA A 986 -39.73 27.75 17.31
CA ALA A 986 -41.06 27.52 16.74
C ALA A 986 -42.20 28.07 17.62
N ASN A 987 -42.05 28.02 18.95
CA ASN A 987 -43.02 28.58 19.89
C ASN A 987 -42.93 30.12 19.99
N ILE A 988 -41.71 30.71 19.96
CA ILE A 988 -41.53 32.18 19.92
C ILE A 988 -42.32 32.79 18.76
N VAL A 989 -42.26 32.17 17.57
CA VAL A 989 -42.96 32.67 16.36
C VAL A 989 -44.48 32.71 16.53
N GLN A 990 -45.04 31.88 17.43
CA GLN A 990 -46.47 31.83 17.70
C GLN A 990 -46.92 32.87 18.75
N CYS A 991 -45.99 33.44 19.53
CA CYS A 991 -46.27 34.31 20.68
C CYS A 991 -46.55 35.79 20.31
N LYS A 992 -47.15 36.08 19.16
CA LYS A 992 -47.35 37.45 18.64
C LYS A 992 -48.54 38.18 19.30
N PRO A 993 -48.44 39.48 19.62
CA PRO A 993 -47.26 40.35 19.50
C PRO A 993 -46.36 40.32 20.75
N ILE A 994 -45.05 40.50 20.54
CA ILE A 994 -44.01 40.50 21.60
C ILE A 994 -43.51 41.94 21.82
N SER A 995 -43.55 42.40 23.08
CA SER A 995 -43.01 43.71 23.48
C SER A 995 -41.49 43.68 23.70
N GLU A 996 -40.84 44.84 23.83
CA GLU A 996 -39.40 44.95 24.14
C GLU A 996 -39.06 44.22 25.46
N VAL A 997 -39.86 44.48 26.49
CA VAL A 997 -39.73 43.88 27.83
C VAL A 997 -40.03 42.37 27.78
N GLY A 998 -40.99 41.96 26.94
CA GLY A 998 -41.28 40.55 26.69
C GLY A 998 -40.12 39.81 26.00
N ALA A 999 -39.48 40.43 25.01
CA ALA A 999 -38.30 39.87 24.34
C ALA A 999 -37.10 39.77 25.29
N GLU A 1000 -36.93 40.75 26.19
CA GLU A 1000 -35.92 40.71 27.25
C GLU A 1000 -36.17 39.57 28.24
N GLN A 1001 -37.41 39.36 28.69
CA GLN A 1001 -37.77 38.22 29.55
C GLN A 1001 -37.53 36.87 28.87
N MET A 1002 -37.91 36.71 27.60
CA MET A 1002 -37.70 35.46 26.85
C MET A 1002 -36.21 35.17 26.60
N LEU A 1003 -35.36 36.21 26.58
CA LEU A 1003 -33.92 36.09 26.47
C LEU A 1003 -33.30 35.63 27.80
N LEU A 1004 -33.78 36.14 28.93
CA LEU A 1004 -33.40 35.62 30.25
C LEU A 1004 -33.83 34.16 30.43
N ASP A 1005 -35.06 33.83 30.03
CA ASP A 1005 -35.58 32.45 30.03
C ASP A 1005 -34.69 31.50 29.22
N SER A 1006 -34.19 31.96 28.06
CA SER A 1006 -33.21 31.24 27.23
C SER A 1006 -31.91 30.93 27.99
N TYR A 1007 -31.40 31.88 28.78
CA TYR A 1007 -30.20 31.66 29.60
C TYR A 1007 -30.43 30.66 30.74
N VAL A 1008 -31.61 30.68 31.35
CA VAL A 1008 -32.00 29.70 32.38
C VAL A 1008 -32.11 28.29 31.77
N LEU A 1009 -32.73 28.15 30.59
CA LEU A 1009 -32.79 26.89 29.86
C LEU A 1009 -31.40 26.39 29.46
N LYS A 1010 -30.56 27.28 28.95
CA LYS A 1010 -29.17 26.97 28.58
C LYS A 1010 -28.41 26.37 29.77
N LYS A 1011 -28.52 26.98 30.95
CA LYS A 1011 -27.91 26.46 32.17
C LYS A 1011 -28.50 25.09 32.56
N GLY A 1012 -29.83 24.97 32.56
CA GLY A 1012 -30.51 23.71 32.88
C GLY A 1012 -30.17 22.57 31.93
N PHE A 1013 -29.95 22.85 30.64
CA PHE A 1013 -29.59 21.86 29.64
C PHE A 1013 -28.13 21.41 29.73
N THR A 1014 -27.22 22.26 30.20
CA THR A 1014 -25.81 21.84 30.42
C THR A 1014 -25.65 20.79 31.51
N GLU A 1015 -26.65 20.64 32.40
CA GLU A 1015 -26.68 19.69 33.50
C GLU A 1015 -27.32 18.33 33.13
N LEU A 1016 -27.81 18.15 31.89
CA LEU A 1016 -28.53 16.94 31.48
C LEU A 1016 -27.69 15.64 31.53
N PRO A 1017 -26.40 15.62 31.10
CA PRO A 1017 -25.61 14.39 31.14
C PRO A 1017 -25.31 13.90 32.56
N THR A 1018 -25.32 14.81 33.54
CA THR A 1018 -24.93 14.55 34.93
C THR A 1018 -26.13 14.18 35.83
N LEU A 1019 -27.34 14.03 35.28
CA LEU A 1019 -28.56 13.79 36.05
C LEU A 1019 -28.55 12.46 36.85
N ASN A 1020 -27.81 11.46 36.37
CA ASN A 1020 -27.71 10.13 36.97
C ASN A 1020 -26.31 9.79 37.49
N GLU A 1021 -25.39 10.76 37.47
CA GLU A 1021 -24.02 10.61 37.97
C GLU A 1021 -23.91 11.10 39.42
N GLU A 1022 -22.84 10.73 40.13
CA GLU A 1022 -22.64 11.16 41.52
C GLU A 1022 -22.57 12.69 41.63
N ALA A 1023 -23.17 13.24 42.69
CA ALA A 1023 -23.24 14.68 42.93
C ALA A 1023 -21.82 15.29 42.96
N GLY A 1024 -21.49 16.14 41.98
CA GLY A 1024 -20.17 16.74 41.81
C GLY A 1024 -19.46 16.39 40.51
N THR A 1025 -19.99 15.45 39.72
CA THR A 1025 -19.44 15.10 38.40
C THR A 1025 -19.61 16.26 37.41
N ALA A 1026 -18.51 16.70 36.80
CA ALA A 1026 -18.52 17.82 35.87
C ALA A 1026 -19.01 17.39 34.48
N PRO A 1027 -19.93 18.13 33.84
CA PRO A 1027 -20.44 17.76 32.52
C PRO A 1027 -19.33 17.83 31.46
N PRO A 1028 -19.33 16.95 30.44
CA PRO A 1028 -18.30 16.94 29.40
C PRO A 1028 -18.18 18.29 28.69
N ALA A 1029 -16.97 18.84 28.59
CA ALA A 1029 -16.73 20.16 27.98
C ALA A 1029 -17.21 20.23 26.51
N SER A 1030 -17.12 19.12 25.78
CA SER A 1030 -17.65 18.99 24.41
C SER A 1030 -19.18 19.06 24.35
N PHE A 1031 -19.89 18.64 25.42
CA PHE A 1031 -21.35 18.78 25.54
C PHE A 1031 -21.71 20.23 25.76
N ILE A 1032 -21.07 20.85 26.74
CA ILE A 1032 -21.32 22.24 27.10
C ILE A 1032 -21.12 23.14 25.87
N LYS A 1033 -20.03 22.93 25.12
CA LYS A 1033 -19.76 23.68 23.88
C LYS A 1033 -20.90 23.52 22.86
N ARG A 1034 -21.36 22.30 22.61
CA ARG A 1034 -22.44 22.02 21.66
C ARG A 1034 -23.80 22.57 22.13
N ALA A 1035 -24.17 22.31 23.37
CA ALA A 1035 -25.41 22.84 23.97
C ALA A 1035 -25.44 24.38 23.92
N ASN A 1036 -24.31 25.03 24.19
CA ASN A 1036 -24.17 26.47 24.07
C ASN A 1036 -24.34 26.96 22.63
N GLN A 1037 -23.78 26.26 21.64
CA GLN A 1037 -23.94 26.59 20.22
C GLN A 1037 -25.40 26.42 19.75
N SER A 1038 -26.08 25.36 20.18
CA SER A 1038 -27.47 25.10 19.82
C SER A 1038 -28.43 26.13 20.42
N MET A 1039 -28.24 26.48 21.70
CA MET A 1039 -29.04 27.52 22.36
C MET A 1039 -28.72 28.94 21.85
N ALA A 1040 -27.47 29.22 21.45
CA ALA A 1040 -27.08 30.51 20.88
C ALA A 1040 -27.81 30.85 19.56
N LYS A 1041 -28.43 29.86 18.90
CA LYS A 1041 -29.28 30.11 17.73
C LYS A 1041 -30.51 30.96 18.06
N ILE A 1042 -30.96 31.00 19.31
CA ILE A 1042 -32.14 31.76 19.75
C ILE A 1042 -31.83 33.26 19.88
N ASP A 1043 -30.61 33.60 20.33
CA ASP A 1043 -30.19 34.96 20.68
C ASP A 1043 -30.44 36.02 19.59
N PRO A 1044 -30.11 35.79 18.29
CA PRO A 1044 -30.30 36.80 17.26
C PRO A 1044 -31.76 37.25 17.08
N LEU A 1045 -32.71 36.32 17.20
CA LEU A 1045 -34.13 36.60 17.07
C LEU A 1045 -34.62 37.51 18.21
N LEU A 1046 -34.32 37.13 19.45
CA LEU A 1046 -34.77 37.86 20.64
C LEU A 1046 -34.07 39.21 20.79
N LYS A 1047 -32.76 39.31 20.48
CA LYS A 1047 -32.02 40.59 20.49
C LYS A 1047 -32.56 41.58 19.47
N THR A 1048 -32.98 41.11 18.30
CA THR A 1048 -33.62 41.98 17.29
C THR A 1048 -34.99 42.49 17.76
N LEU A 1049 -35.77 41.65 18.45
CA LEU A 1049 -37.07 42.02 18.99
C LEU A 1049 -36.98 43.01 20.17
N GLN A 1050 -35.87 42.97 20.93
CA GLN A 1050 -35.61 43.84 22.09
C GLN A 1050 -35.37 45.32 21.71
N VAL A 1051 -34.79 45.60 20.53
CA VAL A 1051 -34.44 46.98 20.12
C VAL A 1051 -35.67 47.84 19.96
N ARG A 1052 -35.66 49.13 20.34
CA ARG A 1052 -36.85 50.00 20.18
C ARG A 1052 -37.17 50.31 18.71
N PRO A 1053 -38.45 50.41 18.32
CA PRO A 1053 -38.84 50.79 16.95
C PRO A 1053 -38.66 52.28 16.65
N SER A 1054 -38.37 53.12 17.65
CA SER A 1054 -38.06 54.55 17.50
C SER A 1054 -36.68 54.83 18.12
N PRO A 1055 -35.73 55.41 17.38
CA PRO A 1055 -35.79 55.83 15.97
C PRO A 1055 -35.85 54.63 14.99
N PRO A 1056 -36.55 54.76 13.84
CA PRO A 1056 -36.81 53.64 12.92
C PRO A 1056 -35.53 53.04 12.29
N GLU A 1057 -34.46 53.82 12.20
CA GLU A 1057 -33.15 53.39 11.72
C GLU A 1057 -32.52 52.32 12.63
N ALA A 1058 -32.76 52.39 13.94
CA ALA A 1058 -32.16 51.48 14.91
C ALA A 1058 -32.66 50.03 14.75
N LEU A 1059 -33.95 49.84 14.44
CA LEU A 1059 -34.54 48.51 14.25
C LEU A 1059 -34.05 47.86 12.94
N VAL A 1060 -33.91 48.67 11.88
CA VAL A 1060 -33.38 48.22 10.59
C VAL A 1060 -31.91 47.80 10.74
N GLN A 1061 -31.10 48.59 11.45
CA GLN A 1061 -29.70 48.24 11.73
C GLN A 1061 -29.57 47.00 12.61
N ALA A 1062 -30.40 46.87 13.65
CA ALA A 1062 -30.40 45.69 14.52
C ALA A 1062 -30.71 44.39 13.75
N TYR A 1063 -31.65 44.44 12.80
CA TYR A 1063 -31.95 43.31 11.92
C TYR A 1063 -30.77 42.94 11.02
N LEU A 1064 -30.13 43.95 10.39
CA LEU A 1064 -28.97 43.75 9.52
C LEU A 1064 -27.74 43.21 10.28
N ILE A 1065 -27.59 43.54 11.57
CA ILE A 1065 -26.50 43.06 12.42
C ILE A 1065 -26.76 41.65 12.96
N HIS A 1066 -27.96 41.39 13.49
CA HIS A 1066 -28.24 40.15 14.20
C HIS A 1066 -28.71 39.01 13.29
N ILE A 1067 -29.62 39.28 12.34
CA ILE A 1067 -30.17 38.26 11.43
C ILE A 1067 -29.38 38.20 10.11
N ALA A 1068 -28.83 39.35 9.70
CA ALA A 1068 -27.89 39.48 8.59
C ALA A 1068 -28.37 38.89 7.25
N ASP A 1069 -29.66 39.04 6.93
CA ASP A 1069 -30.24 38.62 5.64
C ASP A 1069 -30.81 39.78 4.81
N LYS A 1070 -30.96 39.54 3.50
CA LYS A 1070 -31.52 40.50 2.52
C LYS A 1070 -33.02 40.29 2.24
N SER A 1071 -33.71 39.48 3.04
CA SER A 1071 -35.05 38.97 2.72
C SER A 1071 -36.18 39.85 3.26
N ASP A 1072 -36.90 40.51 2.35
CA ASP A 1072 -38.07 41.32 2.69
C ASP A 1072 -39.16 40.48 3.40
N THR A 1073 -39.22 39.18 3.12
CA THR A 1073 -40.19 38.27 3.75
C THR A 1073 -39.82 38.00 5.21
N ASN A 1074 -38.54 37.75 5.51
CA ASN A 1074 -38.10 37.52 6.89
C ASN A 1074 -38.13 38.81 7.71
N PHE A 1075 -37.84 39.97 7.10
CA PHE A 1075 -37.97 41.25 7.79
C PHE A 1075 -39.43 41.55 8.14
N ARG A 1076 -40.37 41.32 7.22
CA ARG A 1076 -41.81 41.41 7.51
C ARG A 1076 -42.24 40.49 8.65
N LYS A 1077 -41.71 39.26 8.72
CA LYS A 1077 -41.99 38.35 9.84
C LYS A 1077 -41.56 38.95 11.19
N ILE A 1078 -40.40 39.59 11.27
CA ILE A 1078 -39.95 40.28 12.50
C ILE A 1078 -40.84 41.47 12.85
N LEU A 1079 -41.27 42.27 11.86
CA LEU A 1079 -42.20 43.40 12.08
C LEU A 1079 -43.57 42.92 12.58
N GLU A 1080 -44.06 41.77 12.09
CA GLU A 1080 -45.29 41.13 12.56
C GLU A 1080 -45.15 40.57 13.98
N LEU A 1081 -44.03 39.93 14.31
CA LEU A 1081 -43.77 39.42 15.66
C LEU A 1081 -43.75 40.54 16.71
N LYS A 1082 -43.26 41.73 16.32
CA LYS A 1082 -43.24 42.92 17.17
C LYS A 1082 -44.58 43.67 17.26
N GLY A 1083 -45.53 43.35 16.38
CA GLY A 1083 -46.86 43.98 16.38
C GLY A 1083 -46.90 45.43 15.84
N ILE A 1084 -45.94 45.82 14.99
CA ILE A 1084 -45.92 47.16 14.37
C ILE A 1084 -47.11 47.32 13.42
N ARG A 1085 -47.81 48.46 13.48
CA ARG A 1085 -48.97 48.74 12.63
C ARG A 1085 -48.60 48.75 11.16
N LYS A 1086 -49.45 48.20 10.29
CA LYS A 1086 -49.21 48.11 8.83
C LYS A 1086 -48.86 49.46 8.17
N ALA A 1087 -49.38 50.57 8.67
CA ALA A 1087 -49.05 51.91 8.18
C ALA A 1087 -47.58 52.30 8.47
N ASP A 1088 -47.07 51.94 9.64
CA ASP A 1088 -45.71 52.24 10.11
C ASP A 1088 -44.68 51.24 9.53
N GLN A 1089 -45.12 50.06 9.08
CA GLN A 1089 -44.27 49.05 8.43
C GLN A 1089 -43.75 49.50 7.05
N MET A 1090 -44.53 50.30 6.30
CA MET A 1090 -44.16 50.71 4.94
C MET A 1090 -42.92 51.61 4.95
N GLN A 1091 -42.85 52.54 5.90
CA GLN A 1091 -41.69 53.41 6.13
C GLN A 1091 -40.43 52.62 6.52
N LEU A 1092 -40.57 51.58 7.35
CA LEU A 1092 -39.45 50.71 7.76
C LEU A 1092 -38.96 49.80 6.62
N LEU A 1093 -39.86 49.37 5.74
CA LEU A 1093 -39.51 48.60 4.54
C LEU A 1093 -38.77 49.45 3.51
N ASP A 1094 -39.17 50.71 3.33
CA ASP A 1094 -38.48 51.66 2.44
C ASP A 1094 -37.08 52.00 2.97
N LEU A 1095 -36.94 52.20 4.30
CA LEU A 1095 -35.64 52.37 4.95
C LEU A 1095 -34.78 51.11 4.80
N PHE A 1096 -35.32 49.91 5.02
CA PHE A 1096 -34.61 48.65 4.82
C PHE A 1096 -34.13 48.49 3.37
N ALA A 1097 -34.95 48.84 2.39
CA ALA A 1097 -34.57 48.84 0.98
C ALA A 1097 -33.43 49.82 0.66
N ALA A 1098 -33.43 51.01 1.29
CA ALA A 1098 -32.37 51.99 1.15
C ALA A 1098 -31.04 51.53 1.79
N PHE A 1099 -31.08 50.94 2.99
CA PHE A 1099 -29.89 50.41 3.66
C PHE A 1099 -29.33 49.15 2.97
N ARG A 1100 -30.17 48.33 2.33
CA ARG A 1100 -29.78 47.17 1.50
C ARG A 1100 -28.97 47.58 0.26
N ALA A 1101 -29.22 48.77 -0.29
CA ALA A 1101 -28.55 49.29 -1.48
C ALA A 1101 -27.20 49.98 -1.17
N SER A 1102 -26.82 50.10 0.11
CA SER A 1102 -25.58 50.72 0.53
C SER A 1102 -24.38 49.76 0.39
N PRO A 1103 -23.22 50.22 -0.15
CA PRO A 1103 -22.04 49.37 -0.40
C PRO A 1103 -21.43 48.75 0.87
N ASN A 1104 -21.75 49.27 2.06
CA ASN A 1104 -21.29 48.70 3.34
C ASN A 1104 -21.95 47.34 3.71
N HIS A 1105 -22.97 46.88 2.97
CA HIS A 1105 -23.75 45.67 3.28
C HIS A 1105 -23.74 44.62 2.15
N GLU A 1106 -22.72 44.62 1.28
CA GLU A 1106 -22.62 43.69 0.14
C GLU A 1106 -22.57 42.20 0.56
N ASN A 1107 -21.98 41.89 1.72
CA ASN A 1107 -21.73 40.53 2.23
C ASN A 1107 -22.92 39.83 2.94
N LEU A 1108 -24.14 40.39 2.92
CA LEU A 1108 -25.30 39.76 3.59
C LEU A 1108 -25.87 38.57 2.79
N VAL A 1109 -26.37 37.55 3.50
CA VAL A 1109 -26.92 36.31 2.92
C VAL A 1109 -28.32 36.57 2.31
N GLN A 1110 -28.66 35.93 1.19
CA GLN A 1110 -29.94 36.15 0.49
C GLN A 1110 -31.18 35.81 1.34
N ASN A 1111 -31.16 34.67 2.02
CA ASN A 1111 -32.19 34.27 2.98
C ASN A 1111 -31.50 33.52 4.13
N SER A 1112 -31.74 33.90 5.39
CA SER A 1112 -31.19 33.15 6.50
C SER A 1112 -31.85 31.75 6.58
N PRO A 1113 -31.09 30.64 6.58
CA PRO A 1113 -31.65 29.28 6.75
C PRO A 1113 -32.36 29.10 8.10
N PHE A 1114 -32.16 30.05 9.02
CA PHE A 1114 -32.77 30.11 10.34
C PHE A 1114 -34.25 30.59 10.32
N LEU A 1115 -34.62 31.57 9.49
CA LEU A 1115 -35.99 32.15 9.46
C LEU A 1115 -36.84 31.70 8.27
N THR A 1116 -36.21 31.14 7.25
CA THR A 1116 -36.87 30.69 6.01
C THR A 1116 -37.87 29.53 6.24
N PRO A 1117 -37.59 28.54 7.11
CA PRO A 1117 -38.55 27.46 7.42
C PRO A 1117 -39.75 27.88 8.28
N LEU A 1118 -39.69 29.04 8.93
CA LEU A 1118 -40.70 29.50 9.90
C LEU A 1118 -41.85 30.20 9.16
N GLN A 1119 -43.02 29.55 9.03
CA GLN A 1119 -44.24 30.16 8.47
C GLN A 1119 -45.06 30.84 9.58
N ILE A 1120 -45.39 32.13 9.42
CA ILE A 1120 -46.33 32.85 10.29
C ILE A 1120 -47.74 32.69 9.70
N GLN A 1121 -48.61 31.90 10.34
CA GLN A 1121 -50.03 31.84 9.95
C GLN A 1121 -50.77 33.12 10.38
N THR A 1122 -51.45 33.79 9.44
CA THR A 1122 -52.33 34.93 9.68
C THR A 1122 -53.69 34.45 10.18
N VAL A 1123 -54.13 34.95 11.34
CA VAL A 1123 -55.45 34.61 11.91
C VAL A 1123 -56.51 35.46 11.18
N GLY A 1124 -57.34 34.82 10.37
CA GLY A 1124 -58.47 35.45 9.70
C GLY A 1124 -59.49 34.44 9.17
N GLY A 1125 -60.51 34.14 10.00
CA GLY A 1125 -61.84 33.69 9.56
C GLY A 1125 -62.08 32.20 9.37
N GLY A 1126 -62.91 31.60 10.25
CA GLY A 1126 -63.63 30.36 9.98
C GLY A 1126 -63.37 29.23 10.98
N ILE A 1127 -64.31 29.03 11.91
CA ILE A 1127 -64.38 27.84 12.77
C ILE A 1127 -64.65 26.63 11.88
N GLY A 1128 -63.66 25.74 11.76
CA GLY A 1128 -63.80 24.42 11.16
C GLY A 1128 -62.77 23.50 11.82
N ALA A 1129 -63.24 22.56 12.64
CA ALA A 1129 -62.40 21.56 13.28
C ALA A 1129 -61.70 20.70 12.22
N GLY A 1130 -60.40 20.97 12.01
CA GLY A 1130 -59.55 20.27 11.08
C GLY A 1130 -58.13 20.20 11.63
N SER A 1131 -57.71 18.98 11.97
CA SER A 1131 -56.36 18.56 12.36
C SER A 1131 -55.24 19.35 11.68
N VAL A 1132 -54.44 20.07 12.47
CA VAL A 1132 -53.20 20.72 11.99
C VAL A 1132 -52.10 19.66 11.98
N GLY A 1133 -51.96 18.99 10.83
CA GLY A 1133 -50.83 18.12 10.52
C GLY A 1133 -49.56 18.94 10.27
N GLY A 1134 -48.53 18.70 11.08
CA GLY A 1134 -47.17 19.18 10.86
C GLY A 1134 -46.53 18.57 9.60
N GLY A 1135 -45.54 19.28 9.08
CA GLY A 1135 -44.82 19.00 7.84
C GLY A 1135 -44.59 17.51 7.56
N GLY A 1136 -45.05 17.09 6.38
CA GLY A 1136 -45.05 15.71 5.96
C GLY A 1136 -43.66 15.08 5.94
N THR A 1137 -43.48 14.09 6.81
CA THR A 1137 -42.98 12.79 6.36
C THR A 1137 -43.98 12.21 5.34
N PRO A 1138 -43.55 11.51 4.28
CA PRO A 1138 -44.49 10.94 3.32
C PRO A 1138 -45.41 9.95 4.05
N SER A 1139 -46.71 10.10 3.86
CA SER A 1139 -47.71 9.12 4.25
C SER A 1139 -47.45 7.82 3.47
N LEU A 1140 -47.26 6.73 4.22
CA LEU A 1140 -47.30 5.35 3.75
C LEU A 1140 -48.73 4.99 3.31
N GLY A 1141 -49.02 5.19 2.03
CA GLY A 1141 -50.19 4.65 1.35
C GLY A 1141 -49.80 3.43 0.52
N GLY A 1142 -50.53 2.33 0.68
CA GLY A 1142 -50.25 1.02 0.10
C GLY A 1142 -49.94 1.06 -1.41
N GLY A 1143 -48.72 0.66 -1.74
CA GLY A 1143 -48.21 0.50 -3.11
C GLY A 1143 -46.79 -0.04 -3.04
N ARG A 1144 -46.46 -0.99 -3.93
CA ARG A 1144 -45.19 -1.73 -4.03
C ARG A 1144 -43.95 -0.91 -3.60
N PHE A 1145 -43.17 -1.54 -2.72
CA PHE A 1145 -41.98 -1.03 -2.05
C PHE A 1145 -40.83 -0.67 -3.02
N ASP A 1146 -40.23 0.51 -2.87
CA ASP A 1146 -39.05 0.97 -3.63
C ASP A 1146 -37.81 0.97 -2.72
N ALA A 1147 -36.97 -0.07 -2.89
CA ALA A 1147 -35.78 -0.32 -2.06
C ALA A 1147 -34.71 0.79 -2.18
N ALA A 1148 -34.71 1.58 -3.27
CA ALA A 1148 -33.76 2.67 -3.48
C ALA A 1148 -34.06 3.92 -2.64
N GLY A 1149 -35.35 4.15 -2.32
CA GLY A 1149 -35.77 5.31 -1.52
C GLY A 1149 -35.45 5.18 -0.03
N LEU A 1150 -35.57 3.97 0.51
CA LEU A 1150 -35.24 3.69 1.91
C LEU A 1150 -33.72 3.56 2.12
N GLY A 1151 -32.99 3.01 1.13
CA GLY A 1151 -31.53 3.00 1.10
C GLY A 1151 -30.97 4.42 1.16
N ASN A 1152 -31.49 5.36 0.35
CA ASN A 1152 -31.06 6.76 0.45
C ASN A 1152 -31.47 7.45 1.77
N MET A 1153 -32.59 7.09 2.40
CA MET A 1153 -32.97 7.67 3.70
C MET A 1153 -32.18 7.09 4.88
N LEU A 1154 -31.86 5.79 4.87
CA LEU A 1154 -31.01 5.14 5.86
C LEU A 1154 -29.54 5.48 5.66
N VAL A 1155 -29.06 5.56 4.41
CA VAL A 1155 -27.70 6.03 4.08
C VAL A 1155 -27.55 7.50 4.41
N ASN A 1156 -28.55 8.37 4.19
CA ASN A 1156 -28.47 9.76 4.66
C ASN A 1156 -28.54 9.85 6.19
N ALA A 1157 -29.30 8.99 6.88
CA ALA A 1157 -29.34 8.93 8.34
C ALA A 1157 -28.07 8.30 8.96
N ALA A 1158 -27.42 7.38 8.25
CA ALA A 1158 -26.15 6.76 8.61
C ALA A 1158 -24.97 7.71 8.31
N ARG A 1159 -25.00 8.43 7.18
CA ARG A 1159 -24.01 9.48 6.84
C ARG A 1159 -24.07 10.65 7.81
N ASP A 1160 -25.26 11.08 8.21
CA ASP A 1160 -25.46 12.04 9.33
C ASP A 1160 -25.13 11.44 10.72
N GLY A 1161 -25.10 10.11 10.85
CA GLY A 1161 -24.79 9.39 12.09
C GLY A 1161 -23.28 9.20 12.28
N VAL A 1162 -22.55 8.79 11.25
CA VAL A 1162 -21.10 8.56 11.24
C VAL A 1162 -20.34 9.87 11.49
N ASP A 1163 -20.83 11.00 10.98
CA ASP A 1163 -20.26 12.33 11.29
C ASP A 1163 -20.59 12.81 12.73
N ARG A 1164 -21.58 12.20 13.41
CA ARG A 1164 -22.00 12.55 14.78
C ARG A 1164 -21.52 11.59 15.86
N PHE A 1165 -21.18 10.36 15.50
CA PHE A 1165 -20.66 9.31 16.38
C PHE A 1165 -19.22 9.01 15.95
N GLY A 1166 -18.27 9.79 16.46
CA GLY A 1166 -16.85 9.55 16.22
C GLY A 1166 -16.44 8.12 16.58
N SER A 1167 -15.61 7.52 15.74
CA SER A 1167 -15.04 6.19 15.94
C SER A 1167 -14.33 6.09 17.31
N PRO A 1168 -14.51 5.00 18.08
CA PRO A 1168 -13.75 4.80 19.31
C PRO A 1168 -12.31 4.42 18.96
N ALA A 1169 -11.36 5.30 19.26
CA ALA A 1169 -9.94 4.93 19.33
C ALA A 1169 -9.67 4.18 20.66
N PRO A 1170 -8.88 3.09 20.66
CA PRO A 1170 -8.47 2.42 21.89
C PRO A 1170 -7.54 3.34 22.71
N GLY A 1171 -7.81 3.45 24.00
CA GLY A 1171 -7.16 4.43 24.88
C GLY A 1171 -5.68 4.17 25.18
N GLY A 1172 -4.99 5.28 25.44
CA GLY A 1172 -3.73 5.36 26.17
C GLY A 1172 -3.71 6.69 26.91
N GLY A 1173 -3.83 6.65 28.25
CA GLY A 1173 -4.02 7.82 29.08
C GLY A 1173 -2.73 8.53 29.50
N GLY A 1174 -2.91 9.75 30.03
CA GLY A 1174 -2.14 10.23 31.16
C GLY A 1174 -1.30 11.49 30.96
N ALA A 1175 -1.96 12.65 31.17
CA ALA A 1175 -1.48 13.89 31.81
C ALA A 1175 -0.23 14.59 31.22
N GLY A 1176 -0.20 15.90 30.98
CA GLY A 1176 -1.08 17.01 31.35
C GLY A 1176 -0.23 18.30 31.37
N GLY A 1177 -0.77 19.43 30.94
CA GLY A 1177 -0.07 20.72 31.03
C GLY A 1177 -0.65 21.81 30.13
N GLN A 1178 -1.50 22.64 30.72
CA GLN A 1178 -2.19 23.80 30.14
C GLN A 1178 -1.25 24.97 29.78
N HIS A 1179 -1.56 25.70 28.70
CA HIS A 1179 -1.91 27.14 28.65
C HIS A 1179 -1.70 27.63 27.19
N GLN A 1180 -2.71 28.08 26.42
CA GLN A 1180 -3.59 29.27 26.48
C GLN A 1180 -3.10 30.41 25.56
N ALA A 1181 -4.08 31.09 24.95
CA ALA A 1181 -4.02 32.32 24.13
C ALA A 1181 -3.70 32.12 22.63
N SER A 1182 -4.60 32.29 21.65
CA SER A 1182 -5.61 33.33 21.32
C SER A 1182 -5.09 34.44 20.39
N GLY A 1183 -5.79 34.61 19.27
CA GLY A 1183 -5.84 35.82 18.43
C GLY A 1183 -5.14 35.64 17.08
N SER A 1184 -5.70 35.75 15.87
CA SER A 1184 -6.96 36.24 15.27
C SER A 1184 -6.61 37.20 14.12
N MET A 1185 -7.34 37.07 13.00
CA MET A 1185 -7.58 38.05 11.92
C MET A 1185 -6.46 38.21 10.86
N ASP A 1186 -6.70 38.36 9.54
CA ASP A 1186 -7.93 38.68 8.79
C ASP A 1186 -7.81 38.38 7.27
N GLY A 1187 -8.97 38.29 6.59
CA GLY A 1187 -9.23 38.64 5.16
C GLY A 1187 -8.69 37.73 4.04
N GLY A 1188 -9.42 37.32 3.00
CA GLY A 1188 -10.76 37.62 2.50
C GLY A 1188 -10.78 37.47 0.96
N GLY A 1189 -11.80 36.78 0.41
CA GLY A 1189 -12.23 36.91 -0.99
C GLY A 1189 -12.18 35.65 -1.88
N THR A 1190 -13.34 35.07 -2.21
CA THR A 1190 -13.92 35.09 -3.58
C THR A 1190 -15.17 34.21 -3.67
N ALA A 1191 -16.18 34.77 -4.32
CA ALA A 1191 -17.44 34.15 -4.66
C ALA A 1191 -17.43 33.61 -6.10
N ASN A 1192 -18.42 32.75 -6.38
CA ASN A 1192 -19.04 32.43 -7.68
C ASN A 1192 -18.35 31.44 -8.64
N LEU A 1193 -18.74 30.16 -8.56
CA LEU A 1193 -18.90 29.30 -9.74
C LEU A 1193 -19.87 28.10 -9.54
N GLU A 1194 -21.08 28.31 -8.99
CA GLU A 1194 -22.12 27.28 -8.98
C GLU A 1194 -23.48 27.82 -9.44
N SER A 1195 -23.55 28.27 -10.70
CA SER A 1195 -24.84 28.62 -11.32
C SER A 1195 -24.95 28.33 -12.82
N ASN A 1196 -24.16 27.41 -13.40
CA ASN A 1196 -24.27 27.11 -14.84
C ASN A 1196 -24.32 25.63 -15.29
N LEU A 1197 -24.52 24.65 -14.40
CA LEU A 1197 -24.68 23.24 -14.83
C LEU A 1197 -25.94 22.54 -14.27
N LYS A 1198 -27.06 23.27 -14.29
CA LYS A 1198 -28.40 22.68 -14.33
C LYS A 1198 -29.14 23.19 -15.57
N ASN A 1199 -28.85 22.58 -16.72
CA ASN A 1199 -29.79 22.30 -17.80
C ASN A 1199 -29.04 21.68 -18.97
N ILE A 1200 -29.04 20.34 -19.04
CA ILE A 1200 -29.21 19.49 -20.24
C ILE A 1200 -29.07 18.05 -19.72
N GLY A 1201 -30.18 17.58 -19.16
CA GLY A 1201 -30.37 16.22 -18.63
C GLY A 1201 -31.82 15.79 -18.87
N LYS A 1202 -32.33 16.11 -20.07
CA LYS A 1202 -33.58 15.61 -20.61
C LYS A 1202 -33.39 15.53 -22.11
N PHE A 1203 -32.92 14.41 -22.62
CA PHE A 1203 -33.26 13.88 -23.94
C PHE A 1203 -32.64 12.45 -24.03
N PHE A 1204 -33.51 11.45 -23.81
CA PHE A 1204 -33.40 10.00 -24.08
C PHE A 1204 -32.74 9.00 -23.09
N ARG A 1205 -33.62 8.26 -22.40
CA ARG A 1205 -33.51 6.80 -22.21
C ARG A 1205 -34.02 6.08 -23.47
N ARG A 1206 -33.27 5.04 -23.89
CA ARG A 1206 -33.67 3.67 -24.27
C ARG A 1206 -34.89 3.46 -25.19
N ASP A 1207 -34.67 2.84 -26.35
CA ASP A 1207 -35.50 1.72 -26.81
C ASP A 1207 -34.83 0.77 -27.82
N VAL A 1208 -35.28 -0.48 -27.76
CA VAL A 1208 -34.88 -1.68 -28.50
C VAL A 1208 -35.78 -1.84 -29.73
N GLY A 1209 -35.24 -2.37 -30.85
CA GLY A 1209 -36.02 -3.21 -31.77
C GLY A 1209 -36.03 -2.85 -33.27
N GLY A 1210 -35.24 -3.60 -34.04
CA GLY A 1210 -35.59 -4.28 -35.31
C GLY A 1210 -36.27 -3.56 -36.48
N GLY A 1211 -35.68 -3.67 -37.68
CA GLY A 1211 -36.46 -3.68 -38.92
C GLY A 1211 -35.80 -3.16 -40.20
N PHE A 1212 -35.23 -4.09 -40.98
CA PHE A 1212 -35.28 -4.18 -42.46
C PHE A 1212 -34.61 -3.13 -43.40
N ARG A 1213 -33.73 -3.70 -44.26
CA ARG A 1213 -33.53 -3.49 -45.72
C ARG A 1213 -32.90 -2.19 -46.26
N GLY A 1214 -31.70 -2.37 -46.84
CA GLY A 1214 -31.57 -2.43 -48.32
C GLY A 1214 -30.83 -1.30 -49.03
N PHE A 1215 -29.85 -1.70 -49.88
CA PHE A 1215 -29.09 -0.94 -50.90
C PHE A 1215 -28.03 0.04 -50.35
N GLY A 1216 -26.77 0.05 -50.75
CA GLY A 1216 -26.06 -0.66 -51.80
C GLY A 1216 -24.92 0.23 -52.34
N ARG A 1217 -23.72 -0.37 -52.46
CA ARG A 1217 -22.62 -0.08 -53.41
C ARG A 1217 -21.66 1.13 -53.22
N ASN A 1218 -20.36 0.75 -53.25
CA ASN A 1218 -19.20 1.29 -53.98
C ASN A 1218 -18.79 2.76 -53.76
N GLU A 1219 -17.52 3.18 -53.76
CA GLU A 1219 -16.26 2.64 -54.30
C GLU A 1219 -15.07 3.46 -53.76
N ASP A 1220 -13.91 2.81 -53.72
CA ASP A 1220 -12.52 3.28 -53.90
C ASP A 1220 -11.96 4.57 -53.29
N GLY A 1221 -10.76 4.41 -52.69
CA GLY A 1221 -9.59 5.00 -53.33
C GLY A 1221 -8.46 5.57 -52.46
N ARG A 1222 -7.56 4.68 -51.99
CA ARG A 1222 -6.09 4.80 -51.78
C ARG A 1222 -5.57 4.60 -50.36
#